data_AF-A0A422QH12-F1
#
_entry.id   AF-A0A422QH12-F1
#
_cell.length_a   1.000
_cell.length_b   1.000
_cell.length_c   1.000
_cell.angle_alpha   90.00
_cell.angle_beta   90.00
_cell.angle_gamma   90.00
#
_symmetry.space_group_name_H-M   'P 1'
#
loop_
_entity.id
_entity.type
_entity.pdbx_description
1 polymer ?
#
loop_
_entity_poly.entity_id
_entity_poly.type
_entity_poly.pdbx_seq_one_letter_code
_entity_poly.pdbx_strand_id
1 'polypeptide(L)'
;MPGWAQPLADIPRTERLDAVVLRLDETQALVADQPAYLVNRAIQVNDRSALPAIGQVSLSYHADYQTLNLHRVAILRDGKVLDRTATVDARVLQREEALGQGMYGGASTVQLLLEDVRIGDTLWLTYSVAGANPVFGKQWFGEYAWDRASPVERRRLTVLYPKGRKPAWRQLGDYRSVPIAPRSIQGGALDMLVFEGSGIDAIESEPSVARDYLPARTLQLSEFPDWASVARWASGLFPPADSSPALKSLANRFRSQGTPSAQAAAALQWVQDEVRYFSVAIGENSHKPQAPATVLQRRFGDCKDKSYLLVALLGELGIAARPVLLSASAPQLPAKGGPSPGWFDHVIVELQVDGKRYYVDPTGAGQQAPLAKLSAPFPGAAGLPVDPSATALIVLPEQDGQVPEYEVVETITVADYEGDAALATREIFRAGMAERARPGFAALSPLELKKTALRDYEKRYPGVVLLEAPAVVDDKQANQLELRARFRLPKAVKPVDGAHAIDYRVRPLDGVLTLPDNLVRQFPLEMPAARFHGRYRLDIVWPDDVRARQAPWSRHIDNRYFQAQESYVFRGNQVNHMVDYRAKALTIPAADVPELHAQGKQLDELAYGRYSLRASDKIGVQALGYSARDVDLVRMAAVAGELVLEMDKLDDGKIARADACLLVRLARDTRGLLEEPTLTMLARAQRIVRDDASDPDARACRAALAFEAGDHASSVRLYRQLDGELAARDATGLRNLAWALMEQGEVDQALAAMGRYLDAQAKADPSAGAELDIIDQLALLQRGRRPLPPGALQRAASAPDAPWPRPLLAMQAGLIGQDALLAQVDAMPEHSRAHALTEALFYVGQQRLAAGDQAGAVAAFRRLEETGIRSSTLYFQAMAELRKQFNASSTAQEPPLPDNPDVRQLTGRAERGDAQAQFRLGWAYENGRGVPADLAAAAQWYRRAADNGDATAC
;
A
#
# COMPACT_ATOMS: atom_id res chain seq x y z
N MET A 1 4.49 14.95 -58.29
CA MET A 1 4.35 15.95 -57.22
C MET A 1 2.95 16.53 -57.23
N PRO A 2 2.30 16.72 -56.07
CA PRO A 2 0.99 17.39 -55.97
C PRO A 2 1.06 18.86 -56.40
N GLY A 3 0.03 19.40 -57.05
CA GLY A 3 0.02 20.78 -57.54
C GLY A 3 0.04 21.87 -56.46
N TRP A 4 -0.32 21.52 -55.22
CA TRP A 4 -0.25 22.41 -54.06
C TRP A 4 1.12 22.41 -53.35
N ALA A 5 1.99 21.45 -53.68
CA ALA A 5 3.27 21.29 -53.03
C ALA A 5 4.16 22.52 -53.30
N GLN A 6 4.79 23.02 -52.24
CA GLN A 6 5.77 24.08 -52.30
C GLN A 6 7.14 23.51 -52.70
N PRO A 7 8.07 24.36 -53.19
CA PRO A 7 9.44 23.94 -53.44
C PRO A 7 10.03 23.19 -52.25
N LEU A 8 10.52 21.98 -52.52
CA LEU A 8 11.15 21.11 -51.53
C LEU A 8 12.45 21.73 -51.05
N ALA A 9 12.76 21.52 -49.77
CA ALA A 9 14.02 21.96 -49.20
C ALA A 9 15.20 21.14 -49.75
N ASP A 10 16.35 21.82 -49.93
CA ASP A 10 17.61 21.16 -50.24
C ASP A 10 18.05 20.24 -49.10
N ILE A 11 18.69 19.13 -49.46
CA ILE A 11 19.23 18.16 -48.50
C ILE A 11 20.59 18.68 -48.00
N PRO A 12 20.71 19.11 -46.74
CA PRO A 12 21.98 19.59 -46.20
C PRO A 12 23.00 18.45 -46.15
N ARG A 13 24.29 18.79 -46.16
CA ARG A 13 25.35 17.82 -45.79
C ARG A 13 25.29 17.58 -44.28
N THR A 14 25.80 16.44 -43.85
CA THR A 14 25.98 16.13 -42.42
C THR A 14 27.42 15.70 -42.19
N GLU A 15 27.98 16.14 -41.07
CA GLU A 15 29.25 15.66 -40.52
C GLU A 15 29.02 14.75 -39.30
N ARG A 16 27.76 14.53 -38.91
CA ARG A 16 27.38 13.67 -37.79
C ARG A 16 27.67 12.21 -38.14
N LEU A 17 28.21 11.50 -37.15
CA LEU A 17 28.62 10.10 -37.25
C LEU A 17 27.62 9.14 -36.58
N ASP A 18 26.51 9.65 -36.06
CA ASP A 18 25.43 8.84 -35.49
C ASP A 18 24.97 7.76 -36.49
N ALA A 19 24.59 6.59 -35.99
CA ALA A 19 24.24 5.43 -36.81
C ALA A 19 23.16 5.76 -37.88
N VAL A 20 22.21 6.62 -37.52
CA VAL A 20 21.20 7.20 -38.42
C VAL A 20 21.16 8.70 -38.23
N VAL A 21 21.17 9.46 -39.33
CA VAL A 21 20.99 10.92 -39.32
C VAL A 21 19.88 11.28 -40.31
N LEU A 22 18.88 12.03 -39.84
CA LEU A 22 17.89 12.65 -40.70
C LEU A 22 18.46 13.95 -41.26
N ARG A 23 19.13 13.87 -42.41
CA ARG A 23 19.64 15.06 -43.11
C ARG A 23 18.51 16.05 -43.43
N LEU A 24 17.35 15.53 -43.81
CA LEU A 24 16.16 16.34 -44.02
C LEU A 24 14.93 15.60 -43.50
N ASP A 25 14.12 16.28 -42.71
CA ASP A 25 12.78 15.84 -42.33
C ASP A 25 11.78 16.96 -42.67
N GLU A 26 11.30 16.96 -43.91
CA GLU A 26 10.34 17.95 -44.40
C GLU A 26 8.93 17.34 -44.49
N THR A 27 7.95 18.10 -44.01
CA THR A 27 6.54 17.79 -44.13
C THR A 27 5.79 19.02 -44.61
N GLN A 28 4.97 18.87 -45.65
CA GLN A 28 4.03 19.89 -46.07
C GLN A 28 2.62 19.36 -45.86
N ALA A 29 1.78 20.04 -45.09
CA ALA A 29 0.42 19.64 -44.78
C ALA A 29 -0.57 20.64 -45.39
N LEU A 30 -1.55 20.16 -46.13
CA LEU A 30 -2.61 20.95 -46.74
C LEU A 30 -3.89 20.82 -45.91
N VAL A 31 -4.34 21.95 -45.35
CA VAL A 31 -5.68 22.13 -44.80
C VAL A 31 -6.64 22.34 -45.96
N ALA A 32 -7.57 21.42 -46.16
CA ALA A 32 -8.58 21.49 -47.21
C ALA A 32 -9.76 20.57 -46.87
N ASP A 33 -10.83 20.62 -47.66
CA ASP A 33 -11.93 19.64 -47.57
C ASP A 33 -11.44 18.22 -47.87
N GLN A 34 -10.41 18.08 -48.71
CA GLN A 34 -9.64 16.86 -48.93
C GLN A 34 -8.20 17.14 -48.50
N PRO A 35 -7.89 17.01 -47.20
CA PRO A 35 -6.55 17.32 -46.70
C PRO A 35 -5.53 16.34 -47.27
N ALA A 36 -4.30 16.78 -47.35
CA ALA A 36 -3.20 15.96 -47.84
C ALA A 36 -1.92 16.34 -47.13
N TYR A 37 -0.95 15.45 -47.11
CA TYR A 37 0.40 15.79 -46.69
C TYR A 37 1.43 15.19 -47.64
N LEU A 38 2.57 15.85 -47.72
CA LEU A 38 3.72 15.44 -48.48
C LEU A 38 4.91 15.35 -47.53
N VAL A 39 5.62 14.23 -47.58
CA VAL A 39 6.84 14.00 -46.84
C VAL A 39 8.00 13.99 -47.82
N ASN A 40 9.05 14.74 -47.49
CA ASN A 40 10.32 14.72 -48.19
C ASN A 40 11.43 14.49 -47.16
N ARG A 41 12.04 13.31 -47.20
CA ARG A 41 12.96 12.86 -46.15
C ARG A 41 14.26 12.35 -46.75
N ALA A 42 15.37 12.72 -46.11
CA ALA A 42 16.70 12.24 -46.43
C ALA A 42 17.31 11.57 -45.18
N ILE A 43 17.50 10.25 -45.24
CA ILE A 43 17.94 9.42 -44.11
C ILE A 43 19.32 8.86 -44.44
N GLN A 44 20.37 9.32 -43.75
CA GLN A 44 21.73 8.79 -43.89
C GLN A 44 21.98 7.71 -42.84
N VAL A 45 22.63 6.62 -43.25
CA VAL A 45 23.07 5.55 -42.36
C VAL A 45 24.59 5.48 -42.35
N ASN A 46 25.19 5.56 -41.16
CA ASN A 46 26.64 5.55 -40.97
C ASN A 46 27.16 4.25 -40.33
N ASP A 47 26.27 3.35 -39.90
CA ASP A 47 26.62 2.11 -39.24
C ASP A 47 25.99 0.89 -39.92
N ARG A 48 26.67 -0.26 -39.89
CA ARG A 48 26.18 -1.50 -40.50
C ARG A 48 24.85 -1.96 -39.89
N SER A 49 24.70 -1.87 -38.57
CA SER A 49 23.51 -2.31 -37.85
C SER A 49 22.26 -1.52 -38.22
N ALA A 50 22.43 -0.30 -38.75
CA ALA A 50 21.35 0.61 -39.12
C ALA A 50 20.95 0.53 -40.61
N LEU A 51 21.62 -0.28 -41.43
CA LEU A 51 21.28 -0.46 -42.86
C LEU A 51 19.80 -0.82 -43.13
N PRO A 52 19.11 -1.62 -42.29
CA PRO A 52 17.70 -1.89 -42.47
C PRO A 52 16.82 -0.62 -42.52
N ALA A 53 17.21 0.47 -41.84
CA ALA A 53 16.45 1.72 -41.81
C ALA A 53 16.29 2.39 -43.19
N ILE A 54 17.18 2.09 -44.13
CA ILE A 54 17.12 2.57 -45.52
C ILE A 54 16.92 1.44 -46.55
N GLY A 55 17.15 0.18 -46.16
CA GLY A 55 16.95 -0.99 -47.01
C GLY A 55 15.51 -1.53 -47.00
N GLN A 56 14.78 -1.34 -45.90
CA GLN A 56 13.42 -1.85 -45.71
C GLN A 56 12.52 -0.75 -45.17
N VAL A 57 11.83 -0.03 -46.07
CA VAL A 57 11.02 1.14 -45.69
C VAL A 57 9.54 0.80 -45.76
N SER A 58 8.83 1.01 -44.65
CA SER A 58 7.39 0.80 -44.56
C SER A 58 6.65 2.13 -44.51
N LEU A 59 5.64 2.29 -45.37
CA LEU A 59 4.78 3.49 -45.42
C LEU A 59 3.32 3.07 -45.17
N SER A 60 2.77 3.46 -44.02
CA SER A 60 1.39 3.13 -43.65
C SER A 60 0.40 4.22 -44.07
N TYR A 61 -0.78 3.80 -44.52
CA TYR A 61 -1.92 4.66 -44.86
C TYR A 61 -3.24 3.87 -44.76
N HIS A 62 -4.38 4.55 -44.80
CA HIS A 62 -5.71 3.91 -44.77
C HIS A 62 -6.34 3.93 -46.16
N ALA A 63 -6.29 2.80 -46.88
CA ALA A 63 -6.71 2.74 -48.29
C ALA A 63 -8.20 3.07 -48.53
N ASP A 64 -9.06 2.95 -47.51
CA ASP A 64 -10.50 3.23 -47.64
C ASP A 64 -10.82 4.71 -47.88
N TYR A 65 -9.95 5.61 -47.42
CA TYR A 65 -10.16 7.07 -47.54
C TYR A 65 -8.89 7.85 -47.85
N GLN A 66 -7.74 7.18 -48.01
CA GLN A 66 -6.48 7.81 -48.39
C GLN A 66 -5.88 7.19 -49.64
N THR A 67 -5.13 8.00 -50.38
CA THR A 67 -4.29 7.56 -51.49
C THR A 67 -2.85 7.95 -51.23
N LEU A 68 -1.96 6.95 -51.19
CA LEU A 68 -0.51 7.15 -51.12
C LEU A 68 0.07 7.25 -52.53
N ASN A 69 0.82 8.31 -52.80
CA ASN A 69 1.54 8.54 -54.05
C ASN A 69 3.04 8.61 -53.77
N LEU A 70 3.80 7.66 -54.32
CA LEU A 70 5.25 7.63 -54.23
C LEU A 70 5.85 8.51 -55.34
N HIS A 71 6.54 9.59 -54.99
CA HIS A 71 7.12 10.53 -55.96
C HIS A 71 8.60 10.29 -56.21
N ARG A 72 9.34 9.81 -55.20
CA ARG A 72 10.77 9.55 -55.30
C ARG A 72 11.24 8.50 -54.31
N VAL A 73 12.09 7.60 -54.79
CA VAL A 73 12.96 6.72 -54.00
C VAL A 73 14.34 6.75 -54.64
N ALA A 74 15.32 7.37 -54.00
CA ALA A 74 16.68 7.47 -54.54
C ALA A 74 17.73 7.27 -53.46
N ILE A 75 18.91 6.79 -53.85
CA ILE A 75 20.08 6.70 -52.98
C ILE A 75 21.05 7.81 -53.37
N LEU A 76 21.48 8.61 -52.41
CA LEU A 76 22.58 9.56 -52.57
C LEU A 76 23.85 8.90 -52.08
N ARG A 77 24.82 8.72 -52.97
CA ARG A 77 26.13 8.11 -52.71
C ARG A 77 27.21 8.91 -53.41
N ASP A 78 28.22 9.38 -52.66
CA ASP A 78 29.35 10.16 -53.19
C ASP A 78 28.94 11.35 -54.06
N GLY A 79 27.86 12.05 -53.68
CA GLY A 79 27.31 13.19 -54.42
C GLY A 79 26.52 12.83 -55.68
N LYS A 80 26.36 11.54 -56.01
CA LYS A 80 25.53 11.06 -57.12
C LYS A 80 24.15 10.65 -56.62
N VAL A 81 23.13 10.92 -57.43
CA VAL A 81 21.74 10.47 -57.21
C VAL A 81 21.52 9.19 -58.00
N LEU A 82 21.25 8.09 -57.31
CA LEU A 82 20.85 6.81 -57.89
C LEU A 82 19.33 6.69 -57.78
N ASP A 83 18.61 7.04 -58.83
CA ASP A 83 17.14 6.97 -58.83
C ASP A 83 16.67 5.51 -58.90
N ARG A 84 15.87 5.11 -57.91
CA ARG A 84 15.27 3.78 -57.77
C ARG A 84 13.74 3.84 -57.83
N THR A 85 13.15 4.98 -58.12
CA THR A 85 11.69 5.20 -58.00
C THR A 85 10.89 4.22 -58.85
N ALA A 86 11.34 3.94 -60.09
CA ALA A 86 10.68 3.01 -61.00
C ALA A 86 11.13 1.54 -60.84
N THR A 87 12.18 1.27 -60.06
CA THR A 87 12.82 -0.05 -59.98
C THR A 87 12.77 -0.68 -58.59
N VAL A 88 12.40 0.07 -57.55
CA VAL A 88 12.25 -0.43 -56.18
C VAL A 88 11.15 -1.49 -56.13
N ASP A 89 11.40 -2.61 -55.44
CA ASP A 89 10.36 -3.61 -55.15
C ASP A 89 9.41 -3.01 -54.10
N ALA A 90 8.22 -2.61 -54.55
CA ALA A 90 7.17 -2.02 -53.73
C ALA A 90 6.01 -3.01 -53.62
N ARG A 91 5.73 -3.47 -52.40
CA ARG A 91 4.64 -4.41 -52.12
C ARG A 91 3.62 -3.77 -51.21
N VAL A 92 2.34 -3.85 -51.59
CA VAL A 92 1.25 -3.47 -50.70
C VAL A 92 0.89 -4.66 -49.84
N LEU A 93 0.98 -4.47 -48.53
CA LEU A 93 0.68 -5.47 -47.52
C LEU A 93 -0.45 -4.94 -46.66
N GLN A 94 -1.43 -5.78 -46.36
CA GLN A 94 -2.39 -5.50 -45.30
C GLN A 94 -1.88 -6.17 -44.03
N ARG A 95 -1.38 -5.37 -43.08
CA ARG A 95 -0.81 -5.87 -41.83
C ARG A 95 -1.65 -5.38 -40.66
N GLU A 96 -2.43 -6.30 -40.10
CA GLU A 96 -3.28 -6.03 -38.93
C GLU A 96 -2.49 -6.28 -37.64
N GLU A 97 -1.62 -5.34 -37.27
CA GLU A 97 -0.74 -5.48 -36.09
C GLU A 97 -1.52 -5.66 -34.78
N ALA A 98 -2.73 -5.11 -34.70
CA ALA A 98 -3.59 -5.18 -33.53
C ALA A 98 -4.62 -6.33 -33.57
N LEU A 99 -4.60 -7.20 -34.59
CA LEU A 99 -5.58 -8.28 -34.71
C LEU A 99 -5.50 -9.28 -33.54
N GLY A 100 -4.28 -9.58 -33.07
CA GLY A 100 -4.05 -10.40 -31.89
C GLY A 100 -4.61 -9.79 -30.59
N GLN A 101 -4.85 -8.48 -30.59
CA GLN A 101 -5.49 -7.73 -29.51
C GLN A 101 -7.00 -7.52 -29.76
N GLY A 102 -7.56 -8.17 -30.78
CA GLY A 102 -8.97 -8.06 -31.14
C GLY A 102 -9.36 -6.76 -31.84
N MET A 103 -8.41 -6.07 -32.50
CA MET A 103 -8.69 -4.86 -33.26
C MET A 103 -8.33 -5.03 -34.74
N TYR A 104 -9.27 -4.71 -35.61
CA TYR A 104 -9.11 -4.71 -37.06
C TYR A 104 -9.21 -3.26 -37.57
N GLY A 105 -8.06 -2.70 -37.98
CA GLY A 105 -7.91 -1.27 -38.28
C GLY A 105 -7.90 -0.94 -39.77
N GLY A 106 -7.69 -1.93 -40.64
CA GLY A 106 -7.69 -1.74 -42.10
C GLY A 106 -6.52 -0.90 -42.62
N ALA A 107 -5.44 -0.76 -41.85
CA ALA A 107 -4.24 -0.06 -42.30
C ALA A 107 -3.53 -0.87 -43.40
N SER A 108 -3.18 -0.19 -44.48
CA SER A 108 -2.37 -0.72 -45.56
C SER A 108 -0.95 -0.20 -45.46
N THR A 109 0.03 -1.05 -45.75
CA THR A 109 1.45 -0.70 -45.71
C THR A 109 2.06 -0.92 -47.09
N VAL A 110 2.73 0.10 -47.63
CA VAL A 110 3.63 -0.05 -48.77
C VAL A 110 5.01 -0.39 -48.23
N GLN A 111 5.46 -1.61 -48.46
CA GLN A 111 6.80 -2.08 -48.13
C GLN A 111 7.72 -1.87 -49.34
N LEU A 112 8.74 -1.04 -49.17
CA LEU A 112 9.80 -0.82 -50.14
C LEU A 112 11.03 -1.63 -49.73
N LEU A 113 11.57 -2.40 -50.66
CA LEU A 113 12.83 -3.13 -50.50
C LEU A 113 13.88 -2.54 -51.46
N LEU A 114 14.93 -1.95 -50.89
CA LEU A 114 16.03 -1.38 -51.64
C LEU A 114 17.24 -2.32 -51.63
N GLU A 115 17.73 -2.63 -52.83
CA GLU A 115 18.94 -3.43 -53.04
C GLU A 115 20.20 -2.55 -53.02
N ASP A 116 21.35 -3.16 -52.69
CA ASP A 116 22.68 -2.51 -52.66
C ASP A 116 22.74 -1.24 -51.80
N VAL A 117 22.06 -1.20 -50.65
CA VAL A 117 22.29 -0.14 -49.65
C VAL A 117 23.60 -0.36 -48.89
N ARG A 118 24.36 0.71 -48.66
CA ARG A 118 25.71 0.70 -48.07
C ARG A 118 25.85 1.74 -46.98
N ILE A 119 26.87 1.56 -46.14
CA ILE A 119 27.26 2.56 -45.14
C ILE A 119 27.64 3.86 -45.86
N GLY A 120 27.16 5.00 -45.36
CA GLY A 120 27.32 6.33 -45.94
C GLY A 120 26.21 6.72 -46.92
N ASP A 121 25.36 5.79 -47.35
CA ASP A 121 24.24 6.11 -48.22
C ASP A 121 23.21 6.97 -47.51
N THR A 122 22.61 7.90 -48.26
CA THR A 122 21.39 8.60 -47.85
C THR A 122 20.20 8.18 -48.71
N LEU A 123 19.18 7.59 -48.11
CA LEU A 123 17.89 7.40 -48.76
C LEU A 123 17.17 8.74 -48.88
N TRP A 124 16.83 9.12 -50.11
CA TRP A 124 15.94 10.23 -50.42
C TRP A 124 14.56 9.71 -50.81
N LEU A 125 13.61 9.92 -49.92
CA LEU A 125 12.23 9.46 -50.06
C LEU A 125 11.28 10.67 -50.16
N THR A 126 10.45 10.69 -51.19
CA THR A 126 9.36 11.68 -51.32
C THR A 126 8.06 10.98 -51.64
N TYR A 127 7.02 11.20 -50.83
CA TYR A 127 5.69 10.66 -51.06
C TYR A 127 4.63 11.64 -50.54
N SER A 128 3.39 11.48 -51.00
CA SER A 128 2.24 12.21 -50.45
C SER A 128 1.10 11.26 -50.15
N VAL A 129 0.33 11.60 -49.11
CA VAL A 129 -0.92 10.93 -48.77
C VAL A 129 -2.03 11.98 -48.84
N ALA A 130 -3.06 11.70 -49.61
CA ALA A 130 -4.23 12.58 -49.75
C ALA A 130 -5.48 11.87 -49.24
N GLY A 131 -6.35 12.59 -48.55
CA GLY A 131 -7.56 12.10 -47.92
C GLY A 131 -7.49 12.06 -46.39
N ALA A 132 -8.66 12.09 -45.76
CA ALA A 132 -8.84 11.99 -44.31
C ALA A 132 -10.07 11.16 -43.99
N ASN A 133 -10.14 10.73 -42.73
CA ASN A 133 -11.30 9.97 -42.27
C ASN A 133 -12.55 10.87 -42.32
N PRO A 134 -13.61 10.48 -43.06
CA PRO A 134 -14.82 11.30 -43.21
C PRO A 134 -15.54 11.58 -41.88
N VAL A 135 -15.25 10.83 -40.81
CA VAL A 135 -15.85 11.02 -39.48
C VAL A 135 -15.58 12.40 -38.87
N PHE A 136 -14.52 13.08 -39.29
CA PHE A 136 -14.17 14.42 -38.81
C PHE A 136 -14.80 15.54 -39.67
N GLY A 137 -15.58 15.19 -40.68
CA GLY A 137 -16.20 16.14 -41.60
C GLY A 137 -15.16 16.99 -42.33
N LYS A 138 -15.39 18.31 -42.40
CA LYS A 138 -14.51 19.25 -43.10
C LYS A 138 -13.39 19.81 -42.23
N GLN A 139 -13.39 19.54 -40.93
CA GLN A 139 -12.42 20.12 -40.00
C GLN A 139 -11.11 19.33 -40.03
N TRP A 140 -9.99 20.04 -40.01
CA TRP A 140 -8.66 19.48 -40.02
C TRP A 140 -7.96 19.66 -38.66
N PHE A 141 -7.17 18.66 -38.29
CA PHE A 141 -6.24 18.73 -37.17
C PHE A 141 -5.03 17.86 -37.50
N GLY A 142 -3.93 18.07 -36.79
CA GLY A 142 -2.71 17.30 -36.98
C GLY A 142 -1.72 17.49 -35.85
N GLU A 143 -0.95 16.44 -35.60
CA GLU A 143 0.10 16.43 -34.59
C GLU A 143 1.41 16.02 -35.25
N TYR A 144 2.43 16.87 -35.13
CA TYR A 144 3.70 16.71 -35.81
C TYR A 144 4.82 16.71 -34.79
N ALA A 145 5.39 15.53 -34.54
CA ALA A 145 6.62 15.41 -33.76
C ALA A 145 7.71 16.27 -34.40
N TRP A 146 8.34 17.09 -33.57
CA TRP A 146 9.41 17.99 -33.95
C TRP A 146 10.77 17.37 -33.66
N ASP A 147 10.95 16.87 -32.44
CA ASP A 147 12.12 16.10 -32.05
C ASP A 147 11.96 14.63 -32.47
N ARG A 148 13.10 13.95 -32.73
CA ARG A 148 13.15 12.58 -33.28
C ARG A 148 14.13 11.71 -32.48
N ALA A 149 13.99 10.39 -32.60
CA ALA A 149 14.95 9.42 -32.02
C ALA A 149 16.33 9.41 -32.73
N SER A 150 16.44 10.08 -33.88
CA SER A 150 17.70 10.29 -34.60
C SER A 150 17.92 11.79 -34.79
N PRO A 151 19.17 12.27 -34.79
CA PRO A 151 19.46 13.69 -34.98
C PRO A 151 18.98 14.16 -36.35
N VAL A 152 18.55 15.42 -36.41
CA VAL A 152 17.97 16.04 -37.61
C VAL A 152 18.77 17.29 -38.00
N GLU A 153 19.38 17.29 -39.19
CA GLU A 153 20.11 18.47 -39.68
C GLU A 153 19.18 19.61 -40.07
N ARG A 154 18.07 19.28 -40.75
CA ARG A 154 17.03 20.25 -41.09
C ARG A 154 15.64 19.65 -40.91
N ARG A 155 14.83 20.27 -40.06
CA ARG A 155 13.40 19.99 -39.89
C ARG A 155 12.60 21.13 -40.49
N ARG A 156 11.62 20.81 -41.33
CA ARG A 156 10.67 21.80 -41.88
C ARG A 156 9.26 21.26 -41.86
N LEU A 157 8.34 22.00 -41.24
CA LEU A 157 6.91 21.78 -41.34
C LEU A 157 6.29 22.99 -42.02
N THR A 158 5.60 22.79 -43.15
CA THR A 158 4.82 23.83 -43.82
C THR A 158 3.35 23.45 -43.78
N VAL A 159 2.52 24.26 -43.12
CA VAL A 159 1.08 24.07 -43.07
C VAL A 159 0.44 25.09 -44.00
N LEU A 160 -0.16 24.61 -45.09
CA LEU A 160 -0.85 25.39 -46.10
C LEU A 160 -2.35 25.41 -45.82
N TYR A 161 -2.98 26.57 -45.88
CA TYR A 161 -4.41 26.70 -45.60
C TYR A 161 -5.07 27.80 -46.45
N PRO A 162 -6.34 27.61 -46.88
CA PRO A 162 -7.13 28.66 -47.51
C PRO A 162 -7.36 29.86 -46.58
N LYS A 163 -7.59 31.03 -47.16
CA LYS A 163 -8.02 32.22 -46.41
C LYS A 163 -9.28 31.90 -45.60
N GLY A 164 -9.26 32.17 -44.30
CA GLY A 164 -10.37 31.89 -43.37
C GLY A 164 -10.35 30.51 -42.72
N ARG A 165 -9.42 29.61 -43.11
CA ARG A 165 -9.26 28.27 -42.53
C ARG A 165 -7.93 28.10 -41.77
N LYS A 166 -7.49 29.17 -41.10
CA LYS A 166 -6.22 29.16 -40.36
C LYS A 166 -6.36 28.25 -39.13
N PRO A 167 -5.58 27.17 -39.03
CA PRO A 167 -5.61 26.33 -37.83
C PRO A 167 -4.96 27.07 -36.65
N ALA A 168 -5.52 26.88 -35.46
CA ALA A 168 -4.81 27.19 -34.22
C ALA A 168 -3.65 26.21 -34.07
N TRP A 169 -2.55 26.64 -33.45
CA TRP A 169 -1.40 25.78 -33.20
C TRP A 169 -0.82 26.02 -31.81
N ARG A 170 -0.18 24.99 -31.26
CA ARG A 170 0.54 25.02 -29.99
C ARG A 170 1.75 24.09 -30.05
N GLN A 171 2.84 24.51 -29.41
CA GLN A 171 3.95 23.60 -29.08
C GLN A 171 3.65 22.90 -27.76
N LEU A 172 3.74 21.58 -27.78
CA LEU A 172 3.74 20.70 -26.61
C LEU A 172 5.16 20.15 -26.41
N GLY A 173 5.43 19.62 -25.22
CA GLY A 173 6.72 19.04 -24.85
C GLY A 173 7.16 19.53 -23.46
N ASP A 174 7.50 18.60 -22.59
CA ASP A 174 7.83 18.87 -21.18
C ASP A 174 9.35 18.92 -20.91
N TYR A 175 10.18 18.47 -21.86
CA TYR A 175 11.64 18.43 -21.69
C TYR A 175 12.35 19.65 -22.26
N ARG A 176 12.34 19.83 -23.60
CA ARG A 176 13.01 20.96 -24.27
C ARG A 176 12.06 22.14 -24.39
N SER A 177 12.45 23.28 -23.83
CA SER A 177 11.64 24.50 -23.83
C SER A 177 11.88 25.45 -25.00
N VAL A 178 12.85 25.16 -25.88
CA VAL A 178 13.19 26.03 -27.02
C VAL A 178 11.94 26.25 -27.89
N PRO A 179 11.45 27.50 -28.01
CA PRO A 179 10.23 27.80 -28.75
C PRO A 179 10.41 27.55 -30.25
N ILE A 180 9.40 26.96 -30.88
CA ILE A 180 9.29 26.74 -32.30
C ILE A 180 8.26 27.73 -32.83
N ALA A 181 8.73 28.85 -33.38
CA ALA A 181 7.86 29.88 -33.94
C ALA A 181 7.72 29.70 -35.45
N PRO A 182 6.49 29.70 -36.01
CA PRO A 182 6.30 29.69 -37.45
C PRO A 182 6.50 31.09 -38.03
N ARG A 183 7.03 31.14 -39.25
CA ARG A 183 6.88 32.30 -40.12
C ARG A 183 5.55 32.19 -40.84
N SER A 184 4.75 33.25 -40.80
CA SER A 184 3.52 33.33 -41.58
C SER A 184 3.84 33.92 -42.95
N ILE A 185 3.47 33.23 -44.02
CA ILE A 185 3.60 33.72 -45.40
C ILE A 185 2.19 33.88 -45.96
N GLN A 186 1.87 35.11 -46.36
CA GLN A 186 0.60 35.44 -46.99
C GLN A 186 0.83 35.68 -48.49
N GLY A 187 0.01 35.09 -49.35
CA GLY A 187 0.10 35.29 -50.80
C GLY A 187 -0.38 34.11 -51.63
N GLY A 188 -0.93 34.38 -52.81
CA GLY A 188 -1.51 33.35 -53.68
C GLY A 188 -2.86 32.81 -53.19
N ALA A 189 -3.14 31.53 -53.50
CA ALA A 189 -4.39 30.85 -53.15
C ALA A 189 -4.40 30.24 -51.73
N LEU A 190 -3.22 30.03 -51.12
CA LEU A 190 -3.05 29.40 -49.81
C LEU A 190 -2.07 30.23 -48.97
N ASP A 191 -2.46 30.57 -47.75
CA ASP A 191 -1.56 31.11 -46.74
C ASP A 191 -0.76 29.96 -46.09
N MET A 192 0.40 30.26 -45.49
CA MET A 192 1.27 29.24 -44.92
C MET A 192 1.78 29.59 -43.53
N LEU A 193 1.86 28.58 -42.67
CA LEU A 193 2.70 28.57 -41.46
C LEU A 193 3.93 27.70 -41.74
N VAL A 194 5.12 28.31 -41.70
CA VAL A 194 6.39 27.61 -41.95
C VAL A 194 7.19 27.55 -40.66
N PHE A 195 7.33 26.35 -40.11
CA PHE A 195 8.19 26.05 -38.98
C PHE A 195 9.49 25.46 -39.53
N GLU A 196 10.63 26.00 -39.10
CA GLU A 196 11.95 25.48 -39.50
C GLU A 196 12.88 25.38 -38.28
N GLY A 197 13.73 24.36 -38.29
CA GLY A 197 14.80 24.18 -37.32
C GLY A 197 15.97 23.44 -37.95
N SER A 198 17.16 23.64 -37.39
CA SER A 198 18.39 23.01 -37.86
C SER A 198 19.23 22.50 -36.70
N GLY A 199 20.01 21.45 -36.93
CA GLY A 199 20.90 20.86 -35.94
C GLY A 199 20.17 20.39 -34.68
N ILE A 200 19.02 19.72 -34.84
CA ILE A 200 18.21 19.23 -33.73
C ILE A 200 18.78 17.89 -33.28
N ASP A 201 19.20 17.82 -32.01
CA ASP A 201 19.71 16.58 -31.45
C ASP A 201 18.61 15.54 -31.24
N ALA A 202 19.00 14.27 -31.27
CA ALA A 202 18.10 13.17 -30.97
C ALA A 202 17.51 13.29 -29.55
N ILE A 203 16.35 12.68 -29.37
CA ILE A 203 15.79 12.37 -28.06
C ILE A 203 15.97 10.87 -27.83
N GLU A 204 16.62 10.54 -26.73
CA GLU A 204 16.79 9.16 -26.31
C GLU A 204 15.44 8.58 -25.83
N SER A 205 15.22 7.29 -26.08
CA SER A 205 14.05 6.61 -25.55
C SER A 205 14.38 6.04 -24.18
N GLU A 206 13.58 6.38 -23.17
CA GLU A 206 13.72 5.80 -21.83
C GLU A 206 12.50 4.94 -21.48
N PRO A 207 12.68 3.79 -20.82
CA PRO A 207 11.56 3.02 -20.32
C PRO A 207 10.86 3.73 -19.14
N SER A 208 9.59 3.37 -18.91
CA SER A 208 8.81 3.81 -17.76
C SER A 208 8.77 5.34 -17.58
N VAL A 209 8.71 6.09 -18.69
CA VAL A 209 8.42 7.53 -18.64
C VAL A 209 6.97 7.72 -18.24
N ALA A 210 6.70 8.69 -17.36
CA ALA A 210 5.33 9.03 -16.96
C ALA A 210 4.40 9.21 -18.18
N ARG A 211 3.25 8.54 -18.18
CA ARG A 211 2.30 8.49 -19.32
C ARG A 211 1.88 9.86 -19.85
N ASP A 212 1.76 10.84 -18.95
CA ASP A 212 1.35 12.21 -19.27
C ASP A 212 2.52 13.16 -19.56
N TYR A 213 3.76 12.65 -19.58
CA TYR A 213 4.97 13.42 -19.89
C TYR A 213 5.33 13.24 -21.37
N LEU A 214 5.55 14.35 -22.08
CA LEU A 214 5.95 14.41 -23.48
C LEU A 214 7.42 14.81 -23.60
N PRO A 215 8.37 13.86 -23.71
CA PRO A 215 9.78 14.20 -23.91
C PRO A 215 10.03 15.01 -25.18
N ALA A 216 9.39 14.59 -26.28
CA ALA A 216 9.55 15.22 -27.57
C ALA A 216 8.64 16.42 -27.75
N ARG A 217 9.21 17.53 -28.25
CA ARG A 217 8.38 18.64 -28.71
C ARG A 217 7.48 18.18 -29.85
N THR A 218 6.22 18.54 -29.76
CA THR A 218 5.20 18.21 -30.76
C THR A 218 4.41 19.46 -31.10
N LEU A 219 4.23 19.74 -32.38
CA LEU A 219 3.35 20.81 -32.84
C LEU A 219 1.95 20.25 -33.03
N GLN A 220 1.03 20.65 -32.16
CA GLN A 220 -0.39 20.38 -32.34
C GLN A 220 -1.02 21.51 -33.15
N LEU A 221 -1.83 21.15 -34.15
CA LEU A 221 -2.64 22.07 -34.93
C LEU A 221 -4.08 21.59 -35.04
N SER A 222 -5.05 22.51 -34.99
CA SER A 222 -6.48 22.17 -35.02
C SER A 222 -7.34 23.32 -35.55
N GLU A 223 -8.33 23.00 -36.38
CA GLU A 223 -9.43 23.91 -36.77
C GLU A 223 -10.60 23.91 -35.77
N PHE A 224 -10.52 23.13 -34.68
CA PHE A 224 -11.50 23.18 -33.59
C PHE A 224 -11.18 24.36 -32.67
N PRO A 225 -12.02 25.41 -32.61
CA PRO A 225 -11.72 26.63 -31.86
C PRO A 225 -11.80 26.46 -30.34
N ASP A 226 -12.63 25.53 -29.86
CA ASP A 226 -12.94 25.32 -28.45
C ASP A 226 -13.39 23.88 -28.18
N TRP A 227 -13.41 23.47 -26.91
CA TRP A 227 -13.90 22.14 -26.52
C TRP A 227 -15.39 21.94 -26.83
N ALA A 228 -16.18 23.01 -26.91
CA ALA A 228 -17.60 22.93 -27.29
C ALA A 228 -17.78 22.47 -28.75
N SER A 229 -16.89 22.86 -29.66
CA SER A 229 -16.87 22.38 -31.04
C SER A 229 -16.54 20.88 -31.12
N VAL A 230 -15.59 20.41 -30.30
CA VAL A 230 -15.24 18.99 -30.20
C VAL A 230 -16.41 18.20 -29.59
N ALA A 231 -17.07 18.73 -28.55
CA ALA A 231 -18.23 18.10 -27.93
C ALA A 231 -19.43 17.98 -28.88
N ARG A 232 -19.68 19.01 -29.71
CA ARG A 232 -20.71 18.96 -30.77
C ARG A 232 -20.38 17.95 -31.86
N TRP A 233 -19.12 17.87 -32.29
CA TRP A 233 -18.66 16.82 -33.20
C TRP A 233 -18.91 15.43 -32.61
N ALA A 234 -18.46 15.20 -31.37
CA ALA A 234 -18.66 13.93 -30.67
C ALA A 234 -20.15 13.60 -30.51
N SER A 235 -20.98 14.57 -30.16
CA SER A 235 -22.45 14.38 -30.04
C SER A 235 -23.08 13.97 -31.37
N GLY A 236 -22.55 14.43 -32.50
CA GLY A 236 -22.96 13.99 -33.83
C GLY A 236 -22.63 12.53 -34.13
N LEU A 237 -21.64 11.93 -33.45
CA LEU A 237 -21.30 10.52 -33.57
C LEU A 237 -22.19 9.61 -32.72
N PHE A 238 -22.70 10.12 -31.59
CA PHE A 238 -23.56 9.40 -30.67
C PHE A 238 -24.98 10.02 -30.65
N PRO A 239 -25.76 9.89 -31.75
CA PRO A 239 -27.13 10.39 -31.75
C PRO A 239 -27.97 9.67 -30.67
N PRO A 240 -29.08 10.24 -30.20
CA PRO A 240 -30.01 9.51 -29.34
C PRO A 240 -30.36 8.15 -29.97
N ALA A 241 -30.14 7.07 -29.22
CA ALA A 241 -30.33 5.74 -29.74
C ALA A 241 -31.81 5.47 -30.04
N ASP A 242 -32.11 4.97 -31.23
CA ASP A 242 -33.45 4.53 -31.57
C ASP A 242 -33.85 3.36 -30.67
N SER A 243 -35.04 3.50 -30.08
CA SER A 243 -35.67 2.43 -29.33
C SER A 243 -36.00 1.25 -30.25
N SER A 244 -35.68 0.02 -29.85
CA SER A 244 -35.99 -1.20 -30.61
C SER A 244 -36.66 -2.26 -29.75
N PRO A 245 -37.45 -3.20 -30.33
CA PRO A 245 -38.05 -4.29 -29.57
C PRO A 245 -37.03 -5.12 -28.78
N ALA A 246 -35.83 -5.33 -29.36
CA ALA A 246 -34.76 -6.08 -28.72
C ALA A 246 -34.18 -5.34 -27.50
N LEU A 247 -33.93 -4.02 -27.61
CA LEU A 247 -33.47 -3.19 -26.50
C LEU A 247 -34.52 -3.12 -25.39
N LYS A 248 -35.79 -2.86 -25.73
CA LYS A 248 -36.90 -2.86 -24.75
C LYS A 248 -37.01 -4.19 -24.02
N SER A 249 -36.93 -5.30 -24.76
CA SER A 249 -36.99 -6.63 -24.17
C SER A 249 -35.81 -6.92 -23.24
N LEU A 250 -34.61 -6.42 -23.56
CA LEU A 250 -33.45 -6.54 -22.68
C LEU A 250 -33.58 -5.63 -21.45
N ALA A 251 -33.92 -4.36 -21.62
CA ALA A 251 -34.16 -3.43 -20.51
C ALA A 251 -35.26 -3.92 -19.56
N ASN A 252 -36.34 -4.51 -20.08
CA ASN A 252 -37.41 -5.13 -19.28
C ASN A 252 -36.88 -6.21 -18.32
N ARG A 253 -35.85 -6.97 -18.70
CA ARG A 253 -35.22 -7.97 -17.81
C ARG A 253 -34.50 -7.32 -16.65
N PHE A 254 -33.97 -6.11 -16.82
CA PHE A 254 -33.29 -5.41 -15.73
C PHE A 254 -34.28 -4.71 -14.81
N ARG A 255 -35.47 -4.29 -15.27
CA ARG A 255 -36.50 -3.67 -14.42
C ARG A 255 -36.88 -4.51 -13.19
N SER A 256 -36.67 -5.84 -13.23
CA SER A 256 -36.88 -6.72 -12.07
C SER A 256 -35.85 -6.55 -10.94
N GLN A 257 -34.76 -5.79 -11.13
CA GLN A 257 -33.67 -5.64 -10.16
C GLN A 257 -34.00 -4.68 -8.97
N GLY A 258 -35.26 -4.30 -8.76
CA GLY A 258 -35.70 -3.53 -7.60
C GLY A 258 -35.43 -2.03 -7.71
N THR A 259 -34.17 -1.59 -7.70
CA THR A 259 -33.81 -0.14 -7.69
C THR A 259 -33.16 0.31 -9.00
N PRO A 260 -33.27 1.60 -9.38
CA PRO A 260 -32.58 2.14 -10.56
C PRO A 260 -31.06 1.88 -10.55
N SER A 261 -30.41 1.99 -9.39
CA SER A 261 -28.98 1.70 -9.23
C SER A 261 -28.65 0.23 -9.52
N ALA A 262 -29.48 -0.71 -9.03
CA ALA A 262 -29.32 -2.14 -9.33
C ALA A 262 -29.63 -2.47 -10.80
N GLN A 263 -30.61 -1.79 -11.41
CA GLN A 263 -30.91 -1.91 -12.84
C GLN A 263 -29.71 -1.47 -13.70
N ALA A 264 -29.08 -0.34 -13.35
CA ALA A 264 -27.90 0.16 -14.05
C ALA A 264 -26.68 -0.75 -13.87
N ALA A 265 -26.44 -1.28 -12.66
CA ALA A 265 -25.40 -2.27 -12.42
C ALA A 265 -25.60 -3.54 -13.27
N ALA A 266 -26.84 -4.06 -13.32
CA ALA A 266 -27.16 -5.24 -14.13
C ALA A 266 -26.99 -4.99 -15.63
N ALA A 267 -27.36 -3.81 -16.12
CA ALA A 267 -27.16 -3.42 -17.51
C ALA A 267 -25.66 -3.32 -17.87
N LEU A 268 -24.86 -2.69 -17.01
CA LEU A 268 -23.40 -2.62 -17.15
C LEU A 268 -22.79 -4.02 -17.20
N GLN A 269 -23.09 -4.85 -16.21
CA GLN A 269 -22.57 -6.21 -16.13
C GLN A 269 -22.92 -7.02 -17.39
N TRP A 270 -24.18 -6.94 -17.83
CA TRP A 270 -24.60 -7.63 -19.04
C TRP A 270 -23.81 -7.16 -20.26
N VAL A 271 -23.59 -5.85 -20.43
CA VAL A 271 -22.78 -5.34 -21.56
C VAL A 271 -21.33 -5.84 -21.46
N GLN A 272 -20.76 -5.92 -20.26
CA GLN A 272 -19.40 -6.43 -20.05
C GLN A 272 -19.29 -7.92 -20.40
N ASP A 273 -20.18 -8.74 -19.86
CA ASP A 273 -20.13 -10.21 -19.93
C ASP A 273 -20.62 -10.77 -21.28
N GLU A 274 -21.64 -10.13 -21.89
CA GLU A 274 -22.37 -10.70 -23.04
C GLU A 274 -22.01 -10.06 -24.39
N VAL A 275 -21.15 -9.03 -24.38
CA VAL A 275 -20.64 -8.38 -25.60
C VAL A 275 -19.13 -8.43 -25.58
N ARG A 276 -18.56 -9.30 -26.43
CA ARG A 276 -17.11 -9.47 -26.50
C ARG A 276 -16.43 -8.22 -27.06
N TYR A 277 -15.29 -7.84 -26.48
CA TYR A 277 -14.48 -6.77 -27.06
C TYR A 277 -13.91 -7.21 -28.42
N PHE A 278 -14.27 -6.49 -29.48
CA PHE A 278 -13.69 -6.62 -30.81
C PHE A 278 -13.92 -5.33 -31.60
N SER A 279 -12.84 -4.65 -31.97
CA SER A 279 -12.89 -3.38 -32.70
C SER A 279 -12.82 -3.62 -34.21
N VAL A 280 -13.78 -3.09 -34.95
CA VAL A 280 -13.75 -2.99 -36.41
C VAL A 280 -13.69 -1.51 -36.77
N ALA A 281 -12.49 -0.96 -36.77
CA ALA A 281 -12.21 0.48 -36.81
C ALA A 281 -11.94 0.99 -38.23
N ILE A 282 -12.75 0.58 -39.20
CA ILE A 282 -12.60 0.95 -40.61
C ILE A 282 -13.46 2.16 -40.97
N GLY A 283 -12.88 3.12 -41.70
CA GLY A 283 -13.58 4.31 -42.17
C GLY A 283 -14.19 5.09 -41.00
N GLU A 284 -15.46 5.48 -41.10
CA GLU A 284 -16.14 6.21 -40.01
C GLU A 284 -16.22 5.41 -38.71
N ASN A 285 -16.24 4.08 -38.79
CA ASN A 285 -16.34 3.20 -37.62
C ASN A 285 -15.07 3.20 -36.77
N SER A 286 -14.04 3.98 -37.13
CA SER A 286 -12.93 4.28 -36.23
C SER A 286 -13.43 5.01 -34.98
N HIS A 287 -14.32 5.99 -35.12
CA HIS A 287 -14.84 6.84 -34.02
C HIS A 287 -16.35 6.79 -33.87
N LYS A 288 -17.09 6.54 -34.96
CA LYS A 288 -18.55 6.42 -34.93
C LYS A 288 -18.95 5.03 -34.43
N PRO A 289 -19.78 4.92 -33.38
CA PRO A 289 -20.24 3.63 -32.90
C PRO A 289 -21.25 2.99 -33.86
N GLN A 290 -21.34 1.68 -33.80
CA GLN A 290 -22.42 0.91 -34.42
C GLN A 290 -23.72 1.09 -33.63
N ALA A 291 -24.86 1.00 -34.33
CA ALA A 291 -26.17 1.12 -33.69
C ALA A 291 -26.33 0.07 -32.56
N PRO A 292 -26.93 0.41 -31.41
CA PRO A 292 -27.04 -0.51 -30.27
C PRO A 292 -27.75 -1.83 -30.61
N ALA A 293 -28.76 -1.78 -31.48
CA ALA A 293 -29.44 -2.99 -31.97
C ALA A 293 -28.51 -3.93 -32.75
N THR A 294 -27.58 -3.38 -33.54
CA THR A 294 -26.56 -4.13 -34.28
C THR A 294 -25.56 -4.78 -33.33
N VAL A 295 -25.08 -4.03 -32.33
CA VAL A 295 -24.16 -4.56 -31.29
C VAL A 295 -24.84 -5.70 -30.52
N LEU A 296 -26.11 -5.52 -30.14
CA LEU A 296 -26.92 -6.52 -29.47
C LEU A 296 -27.14 -7.79 -30.32
N GLN A 297 -27.30 -7.63 -31.65
CA GLN A 297 -27.45 -8.77 -32.56
C GLN A 297 -26.14 -9.57 -32.70
N ARG A 298 -25.01 -8.90 -32.90
CA ARG A 298 -23.73 -9.55 -33.22
C ARG A 298 -22.90 -9.97 -32.00
N ARG A 299 -23.20 -9.42 -30.81
CA ARG A 299 -22.54 -9.71 -29.52
C ARG A 299 -21.04 -9.40 -29.46
N PHE A 300 -20.60 -8.41 -30.22
CA PHE A 300 -19.27 -7.82 -30.07
C PHE A 300 -19.26 -6.33 -30.41
N GLY A 301 -18.27 -5.62 -29.88
CA GLY A 301 -18.02 -4.21 -30.13
C GLY A 301 -16.84 -3.70 -29.30
N ASP A 302 -16.33 -2.52 -29.62
CA ASP A 302 -15.26 -1.85 -28.86
C ASP A 302 -15.80 -0.80 -27.87
N CYS A 303 -14.93 0.07 -27.34
CA CYS A 303 -15.27 1.03 -26.29
C CYS A 303 -16.45 1.95 -26.63
N LYS A 304 -16.51 2.48 -27.86
CA LYS A 304 -17.61 3.32 -28.32
C LYS A 304 -18.89 2.52 -28.52
N ASP A 305 -18.80 1.31 -29.09
CA ASP A 305 -19.96 0.45 -29.34
C ASP A 305 -20.62 0.00 -28.03
N LYS A 306 -19.80 -0.48 -27.08
CA LYS A 306 -20.28 -0.95 -25.77
C LYS A 306 -20.83 0.20 -24.93
N SER A 307 -20.18 1.37 -24.94
CA SER A 307 -20.68 2.58 -24.27
C SER A 307 -21.99 3.06 -24.84
N TYR A 308 -22.13 3.08 -26.17
CA TYR A 308 -23.37 3.50 -26.80
C TYR A 308 -24.52 2.54 -26.52
N LEU A 309 -24.25 1.22 -26.53
CA LEU A 309 -25.24 0.21 -26.13
C LEU A 309 -25.68 0.37 -24.67
N LEU A 310 -24.74 0.60 -23.74
CA LEU A 310 -25.09 0.81 -22.34
C LEU A 310 -25.96 2.06 -22.17
N VAL A 311 -25.58 3.18 -22.78
CA VAL A 311 -26.36 4.43 -22.74
C VAL A 311 -27.78 4.20 -23.28
N ALA A 312 -27.94 3.45 -24.38
CA ALA A 312 -29.24 3.11 -24.92
C ALA A 312 -30.10 2.26 -23.96
N LEU A 313 -29.49 1.26 -23.31
CA LEU A 313 -30.18 0.43 -22.31
C LEU A 313 -30.60 1.22 -21.07
N LEU A 314 -29.74 2.11 -20.59
CA LEU A 314 -30.04 3.00 -19.47
C LEU A 314 -31.16 3.98 -19.82
N GLY A 315 -31.17 4.50 -21.05
CA GLY A 315 -32.25 5.33 -21.59
C GLY A 315 -33.60 4.60 -21.57
N GLU A 316 -33.66 3.34 -22.01
CA GLU A 316 -34.88 2.52 -21.89
C GLU A 316 -35.31 2.33 -20.44
N LEU A 317 -34.38 2.29 -19.49
CA LEU A 317 -34.66 2.20 -18.06
C LEU A 317 -35.06 3.55 -17.42
N GLY A 318 -35.01 4.66 -18.17
CA GLY A 318 -35.26 6.00 -17.64
C GLY A 318 -34.11 6.56 -16.79
N ILE A 319 -32.90 6.03 -16.96
CA ILE A 319 -31.69 6.44 -16.24
C ILE A 319 -30.87 7.34 -17.15
N ALA A 320 -30.60 8.57 -16.70
CA ALA A 320 -29.81 9.53 -17.44
C ALA A 320 -28.35 9.08 -17.54
N ALA A 321 -27.85 8.92 -18.76
CA ALA A 321 -26.48 8.53 -19.02
C ALA A 321 -25.96 9.17 -20.31
N ARG A 322 -24.64 9.36 -20.40
CA ARG A 322 -23.97 9.86 -21.60
C ARG A 322 -22.56 9.29 -21.73
N PRO A 323 -22.04 9.11 -22.96
CA PRO A 323 -20.65 8.75 -23.16
C PRO A 323 -19.69 9.87 -22.70
N VAL A 324 -18.48 9.50 -22.33
CA VAL A 324 -17.36 10.41 -22.04
C VAL A 324 -16.13 9.92 -22.79
N LEU A 325 -15.56 10.79 -23.63
CA LEU A 325 -14.31 10.52 -24.34
C LEU A 325 -13.13 10.80 -23.41
N LEU A 326 -12.12 9.94 -23.37
CA LEU A 326 -10.88 10.17 -22.61
C LEU A 326 -9.68 9.54 -23.30
N SER A 327 -8.47 9.82 -22.81
CA SER A 327 -7.26 9.09 -23.18
C SER A 327 -6.95 8.05 -22.11
N ALA A 328 -7.02 6.77 -22.44
CA ALA A 328 -6.61 5.68 -21.57
C ALA A 328 -5.08 5.55 -21.53
N SER A 329 -4.40 5.91 -22.62
CA SER A 329 -2.94 5.85 -22.72
C SER A 329 -2.24 7.01 -22.01
N ALA A 330 -2.81 8.22 -22.05
CA ALA A 330 -2.28 9.43 -21.43
C ALA A 330 -3.41 10.26 -20.77
N PRO A 331 -3.91 9.83 -19.60
CA PRO A 331 -5.15 10.34 -18.98
C PRO A 331 -5.25 11.85 -18.78
N GLN A 332 -4.15 12.55 -18.53
CA GLN A 332 -4.15 13.99 -18.25
C GLN A 332 -3.71 14.82 -19.46
N LEU A 333 -3.18 14.19 -20.51
CA LEU A 333 -2.64 14.89 -21.66
C LEU A 333 -3.65 15.77 -22.42
N PRO A 334 -4.94 15.39 -22.58
CA PRO A 334 -5.93 16.27 -23.20
C PRO A 334 -6.03 17.64 -22.52
N ALA A 335 -5.81 17.72 -21.20
CA ALA A 335 -5.84 18.99 -20.46
C ALA A 335 -4.61 19.89 -20.71
N LYS A 336 -3.47 19.32 -21.14
CA LYS A 336 -2.28 20.08 -21.58
C LYS A 336 -2.45 20.64 -23.01
N GLY A 337 -3.24 19.95 -23.82
CA GLY A 337 -3.50 20.23 -25.21
C GLY A 337 -4.43 21.41 -25.51
N GLY A 338 -4.56 21.74 -26.79
CA GLY A 338 -5.68 22.52 -27.32
C GLY A 338 -6.84 21.61 -27.74
N PRO A 339 -8.02 22.17 -28.05
CA PRO A 339 -9.18 21.41 -28.51
C PRO A 339 -8.87 20.60 -29.77
N SER A 340 -8.98 19.28 -29.67
CA SER A 340 -8.78 18.35 -30.78
C SER A 340 -9.51 17.04 -30.47
N PRO A 341 -10.20 16.43 -31.45
CA PRO A 341 -10.73 15.09 -31.28
C PRO A 341 -9.63 14.02 -31.24
N GLY A 342 -8.41 14.33 -31.73
CA GLY A 342 -7.27 13.39 -31.77
C GLY A 342 -6.72 12.97 -30.41
N TRP A 343 -7.17 13.57 -29.32
CA TRP A 343 -6.75 13.25 -27.97
C TRP A 343 -7.33 11.96 -27.40
N PHE A 344 -8.48 11.52 -27.92
CA PHE A 344 -9.30 10.52 -27.26
C PHE A 344 -9.15 9.15 -27.94
N ASP A 345 -8.67 8.17 -27.18
CA ASP A 345 -8.49 6.79 -27.63
C ASP A 345 -9.45 5.81 -26.92
N HIS A 346 -10.27 6.30 -25.98
CA HIS A 346 -11.21 5.47 -25.22
C HIS A 346 -12.54 6.18 -24.91
N VAL A 347 -13.59 5.40 -24.66
CA VAL A 347 -14.93 5.89 -24.33
C VAL A 347 -15.49 5.13 -23.13
N ILE A 348 -15.97 5.85 -22.13
CA ILE A 348 -16.66 5.33 -20.94
C ILE A 348 -18.07 5.93 -20.83
N VAL A 349 -18.81 5.58 -19.78
CA VAL A 349 -20.16 6.12 -19.53
C VAL A 349 -20.24 6.85 -18.20
N GLU A 350 -20.76 8.07 -18.24
CA GLU A 350 -21.26 8.80 -17.08
C GLU A 350 -22.75 8.51 -16.92
N LEU A 351 -23.20 8.17 -15.70
CA LEU A 351 -24.62 7.98 -15.39
C LEU A 351 -25.01 8.70 -14.10
N GLN A 352 -26.27 9.15 -14.03
CA GLN A 352 -26.85 9.79 -12.87
C GLN A 352 -28.00 8.93 -12.33
N VAL A 353 -27.83 8.45 -11.10
CA VAL A 353 -28.80 7.58 -10.43
C VAL A 353 -28.81 7.90 -8.93
N ASP A 354 -30.00 7.93 -8.31
CA ASP A 354 -30.20 8.24 -6.89
C ASP A 354 -29.55 9.58 -6.46
N GLY A 355 -29.55 10.59 -7.34
CA GLY A 355 -28.94 11.90 -7.10
C GLY A 355 -27.41 11.91 -7.11
N LYS A 356 -26.76 10.79 -7.45
CA LYS A 356 -25.31 10.64 -7.52
C LYS A 356 -24.84 10.40 -8.95
N ARG A 357 -23.61 10.83 -9.23
CA ARG A 357 -22.94 10.65 -10.52
C ARG A 357 -21.94 9.50 -10.40
N TYR A 358 -21.96 8.61 -11.38
CA TYR A 358 -21.05 7.48 -11.49
C TYR A 358 -20.36 7.48 -12.85
N TYR A 359 -19.13 6.98 -12.89
CA TYR A 359 -18.37 6.72 -14.09
C TYR A 359 -18.08 5.22 -14.16
N VAL A 360 -18.43 4.58 -15.26
CA VAL A 360 -18.29 3.13 -15.45
C VAL A 360 -17.67 2.86 -16.80
N ASP A 361 -16.87 1.80 -16.90
CA ASP A 361 -16.23 1.38 -18.15
C ASP A 361 -16.89 0.10 -18.68
N PRO A 362 -17.71 0.18 -19.74
CA PRO A 362 -18.37 -0.99 -20.33
C PRO A 362 -17.42 -1.98 -20.99
N THR A 363 -16.15 -1.60 -21.21
CA THR A 363 -15.10 -2.49 -21.71
C THR A 363 -14.37 -3.22 -20.60
N GLY A 364 -14.51 -2.76 -19.36
CA GLY A 364 -14.02 -3.44 -18.18
C GLY A 364 -14.63 -4.83 -18.01
N ALA A 365 -14.08 -5.58 -17.06
CA ALA A 365 -14.59 -6.89 -16.68
C ALA A 365 -14.59 -7.02 -15.15
N GLY A 366 -15.45 -7.89 -14.62
CA GLY A 366 -15.50 -8.18 -13.18
C GLY A 366 -16.18 -7.11 -12.32
N GLN A 367 -16.80 -6.08 -12.91
CA GLN A 367 -17.56 -5.03 -12.21
C GLN A 367 -18.98 -5.50 -11.85
N GLN A 368 -19.05 -6.48 -10.95
CA GLN A 368 -20.31 -7.14 -10.57
C GLN A 368 -20.87 -6.64 -9.22
N ALA A 369 -20.26 -5.60 -8.66
CA ALA A 369 -20.68 -5.00 -7.40
C ALA A 369 -21.78 -3.95 -7.60
N PRO A 370 -22.54 -3.59 -6.54
CA PRO A 370 -23.44 -2.43 -6.59
C PRO A 370 -22.68 -1.17 -7.04
N LEU A 371 -23.32 -0.28 -7.81
CA LEU A 371 -22.67 0.93 -8.35
C LEU A 371 -21.94 1.76 -7.30
N ALA A 372 -22.49 1.85 -6.07
CA ALA A 372 -21.89 2.58 -4.95
C ALA A 372 -20.55 2.00 -4.45
N LYS A 373 -20.19 0.79 -4.88
CA LYS A 373 -18.97 0.06 -4.51
C LYS A 373 -18.01 -0.12 -5.69
N LEU A 374 -18.39 0.34 -6.89
CA LEU A 374 -17.52 0.29 -8.06
C LEU A 374 -16.46 1.39 -8.00
N SER A 375 -15.28 1.02 -8.45
CA SER A 375 -14.16 1.92 -8.64
C SER A 375 -14.37 2.79 -9.87
N ALA A 376 -14.15 4.10 -9.76
CA ALA A 376 -14.12 4.97 -10.93
C ALA A 376 -12.96 4.56 -11.85
N PRO A 377 -13.19 4.38 -13.15
CA PRO A 377 -12.13 4.04 -14.10
C PRO A 377 -11.24 5.28 -14.34
N PHE A 378 -9.96 5.06 -14.64
CA PHE A 378 -8.99 6.11 -14.98
C PHE A 378 -9.00 7.33 -14.02
N PRO A 379 -8.69 7.15 -12.72
CA PRO A 379 -8.75 8.22 -11.74
C PRO A 379 -7.85 9.41 -12.12
N GLY A 380 -8.41 10.62 -12.09
CA GLY A 380 -7.73 11.86 -12.46
C GLY A 380 -7.70 12.16 -13.98
N ALA A 381 -8.29 11.31 -14.83
CA ALA A 381 -8.31 11.54 -16.27
C ALA A 381 -9.11 12.80 -16.65
N ALA A 382 -8.65 13.48 -17.70
CA ALA A 382 -9.36 14.59 -18.34
C ALA A 382 -10.29 14.04 -19.43
N GLY A 383 -11.59 14.05 -19.16
CA GLY A 383 -12.62 13.51 -20.05
C GLY A 383 -13.46 14.60 -20.73
N LEU A 384 -13.96 14.36 -21.94
CA LEU A 384 -14.93 15.21 -22.63
C LEU A 384 -16.31 14.52 -22.63
N PRO A 385 -17.31 15.07 -21.92
CA PRO A 385 -18.67 14.55 -22.00
C PRO A 385 -19.22 14.70 -23.42
N VAL A 386 -19.84 13.64 -23.94
CA VAL A 386 -20.52 13.67 -25.23
C VAL A 386 -21.89 14.32 -25.03
N ASP A 387 -21.88 15.65 -25.06
CA ASP A 387 -23.03 16.52 -24.82
C ASP A 387 -22.84 17.82 -25.60
N PRO A 388 -23.82 18.26 -26.44
CA PRO A 388 -23.66 19.48 -27.25
C PRO A 388 -23.56 20.76 -26.41
N SER A 389 -23.94 20.71 -25.13
CA SER A 389 -23.79 21.82 -24.19
C SER A 389 -22.46 21.84 -23.44
N ALA A 390 -21.65 20.78 -23.54
CA ALA A 390 -20.35 20.73 -22.86
C ALA A 390 -19.38 21.76 -23.46
N THR A 391 -18.73 22.53 -22.59
CA THR A 391 -17.81 23.61 -22.98
C THR A 391 -16.36 23.39 -22.53
N ALA A 392 -16.11 22.38 -21.70
CA ALA A 392 -14.81 22.07 -21.12
C ALA A 392 -14.65 20.58 -20.82
N LEU A 393 -13.40 20.16 -20.59
CA LEU A 393 -13.09 18.84 -20.04
C LEU A 393 -13.52 18.75 -18.57
N ILE A 394 -13.93 17.56 -18.15
CA ILE A 394 -14.16 17.17 -16.76
C ILE A 394 -12.95 16.39 -16.23
N VAL A 395 -12.77 16.39 -14.92
CA VAL A 395 -11.77 15.54 -14.24
C VAL A 395 -12.50 14.39 -13.56
N LEU A 396 -12.09 13.15 -13.87
CA LEU A 396 -12.65 11.96 -13.25
C LEU A 396 -12.21 11.86 -11.77
N PRO A 397 -13.08 11.35 -10.88
CA PRO A 397 -12.81 11.33 -9.45
C PRO A 397 -11.62 10.44 -9.11
N GLU A 398 -10.88 10.87 -8.09
CA GLU A 398 -9.79 10.10 -7.48
C GLU A 398 -10.34 8.94 -6.62
N GLN A 399 -9.54 7.88 -6.44
CA GLN A 399 -9.90 6.78 -5.52
C GLN A 399 -9.38 7.02 -4.11
N ASP A 400 -10.23 6.73 -3.12
CA ASP A 400 -9.86 6.77 -1.72
C ASP A 400 -9.00 5.54 -1.36
N GLY A 401 -7.68 5.75 -1.29
CA GLY A 401 -6.69 4.72 -0.98
C GLY A 401 -6.48 4.50 0.53
N GLN A 402 -7.53 4.57 1.34
CA GLN A 402 -7.42 4.32 2.80
C GLN A 402 -7.40 2.84 3.17
N VAL A 403 -8.01 1.97 2.35
CA VAL A 403 -8.09 0.53 2.61
C VAL A 403 -7.18 -0.21 1.63
N PRO A 404 -6.41 -1.23 2.06
CA PRO A 404 -5.56 -2.00 1.17
C PRO A 404 -6.40 -2.69 0.08
N GLU A 405 -6.09 -2.39 -1.18
CA GLU A 405 -6.71 -3.03 -2.33
C GLU A 405 -6.25 -4.49 -2.51
N TYR A 406 -5.12 -4.84 -1.89
CA TYR A 406 -4.58 -6.19 -1.85
C TYR A 406 -4.03 -6.54 -0.47
N GLU A 407 -4.46 -7.68 0.06
CA GLU A 407 -4.04 -8.14 1.37
C GLU A 407 -3.75 -9.65 1.37
N VAL A 408 -2.68 -10.05 2.04
CA VAL A 408 -2.32 -11.46 2.24
C VAL A 408 -2.31 -11.75 3.73
N VAL A 409 -3.07 -12.75 4.15
CA VAL A 409 -3.10 -13.23 5.54
C VAL A 409 -2.63 -14.67 5.56
N GLU A 410 -1.61 -14.96 6.36
CA GLU A 410 -1.08 -16.30 6.60
C GLU A 410 -1.25 -16.68 8.06
N THR A 411 -1.67 -17.91 8.33
CA THR A 411 -1.69 -18.47 9.68
C THR A 411 -0.95 -19.80 9.66
N ILE A 412 0.20 -19.86 10.34
CA ILE A 412 1.01 -21.06 10.51
C ILE A 412 0.76 -21.63 11.90
N THR A 413 0.42 -22.91 11.99
CA THR A 413 0.28 -23.64 13.26
C THR A 413 1.33 -24.74 13.34
N VAL A 414 2.16 -24.67 14.36
CA VAL A 414 3.25 -25.61 14.64
C VAL A 414 2.82 -26.47 15.82
N ALA A 415 2.65 -27.77 15.59
CA ALA A 415 2.30 -28.72 16.65
C ALA A 415 3.53 -29.28 17.36
N ASP A 416 4.61 -29.53 16.61
CA ASP A 416 5.88 -29.99 17.13
C ASP A 416 7.05 -29.39 16.32
N TYR A 417 8.25 -29.44 16.89
CA TYR A 417 9.41 -28.72 16.37
C TYR A 417 10.14 -29.42 15.21
N GLU A 418 9.91 -30.71 15.01
CA GLU A 418 10.63 -31.57 14.05
C GLU A 418 9.75 -32.08 12.90
N GLY A 419 8.45 -31.92 13.05
CA GLY A 419 7.40 -32.40 12.17
C GLY A 419 6.88 -31.33 11.21
N ASP A 420 5.67 -31.56 10.76
CA ASP A 420 5.01 -30.71 9.78
C ASP A 420 4.21 -29.61 10.47
N ALA A 421 4.14 -28.43 9.84
CA ALA A 421 3.23 -27.36 10.25
C ALA A 421 2.00 -27.31 9.33
N ALA A 422 0.90 -26.75 9.84
CA ALA A 422 -0.24 -26.38 9.01
C ALA A 422 -0.14 -24.90 8.62
N LEU A 423 -0.48 -24.58 7.37
CA LEU A 423 -0.61 -23.21 6.90
C LEU A 423 -2.02 -22.99 6.33
N ALA A 424 -2.69 -21.93 6.76
CA ALA A 424 -3.88 -21.40 6.12
C ALA A 424 -3.58 -20.03 5.52
N THR A 425 -4.03 -19.80 4.29
CA THR A 425 -3.80 -18.53 3.57
C THR A 425 -5.12 -17.93 3.12
N ARG A 426 -5.16 -16.59 3.13
CA ARG A 426 -6.24 -15.79 2.58
C ARG A 426 -5.63 -14.65 1.78
N GLU A 427 -5.88 -14.62 0.49
CA GLU A 427 -5.46 -13.54 -0.39
C GLU A 427 -6.70 -12.73 -0.76
N ILE A 428 -6.77 -11.49 -0.32
CA ILE A 428 -7.96 -10.64 -0.40
C ILE A 428 -7.69 -9.51 -1.39
N PHE A 429 -8.52 -9.42 -2.42
CA PHE A 429 -8.54 -8.35 -3.41
C PHE A 429 -9.78 -7.49 -3.17
N ARG A 430 -9.65 -6.17 -3.23
CA ARG A 430 -10.76 -5.22 -3.01
C ARG A 430 -10.85 -4.19 -4.13
N ALA A 431 -12.02 -3.57 -4.26
CA ALA A 431 -12.27 -2.46 -5.19
C ALA A 431 -11.83 -2.82 -6.63
N GLY A 432 -11.20 -1.89 -7.34
CA GLY A 432 -10.70 -2.10 -8.71
C GLY A 432 -9.76 -3.30 -8.85
N MET A 433 -9.05 -3.74 -7.80
CA MET A 433 -8.22 -4.94 -7.86
C MET A 433 -9.05 -6.23 -7.80
N ALA A 434 -10.16 -6.26 -7.05
CA ALA A 434 -11.12 -7.37 -7.10
C ALA A 434 -11.77 -7.49 -8.49
N GLU A 435 -12.14 -6.35 -9.09
CA GLU A 435 -12.70 -6.28 -10.44
C GLU A 435 -11.72 -6.88 -11.46
N ARG A 436 -10.44 -6.50 -11.41
CA ARG A 436 -9.39 -7.06 -12.29
C ARG A 436 -9.08 -8.54 -12.03
N ALA A 437 -9.15 -8.98 -10.77
CA ALA A 437 -8.82 -10.36 -10.40
C ALA A 437 -9.92 -11.37 -10.79
N ARG A 438 -11.20 -10.96 -10.72
CA ARG A 438 -12.36 -11.83 -10.95
C ARG A 438 -12.29 -12.63 -12.27
N PRO A 439 -12.10 -11.99 -13.44
CA PRO A 439 -12.06 -12.71 -14.71
C PRO A 439 -10.90 -13.70 -14.76
N GLY A 440 -9.75 -13.33 -14.19
CA GLY A 440 -8.57 -14.19 -14.11
C GLY A 440 -8.85 -15.47 -13.34
N PHE A 441 -9.42 -15.37 -12.14
CA PHE A 441 -9.76 -16.54 -11.32
C PHE A 441 -10.90 -17.36 -11.91
N ALA A 442 -11.91 -16.73 -12.52
CA ALA A 442 -13.01 -17.44 -13.17
C ALA A 442 -12.56 -18.28 -14.37
N ALA A 443 -11.44 -17.90 -15.02
CA ALA A 443 -10.91 -18.61 -16.18
C ALA A 443 -10.00 -19.80 -15.82
N LEU A 444 -9.58 -19.94 -14.55
CA LEU A 444 -8.65 -21.01 -14.16
C LEU A 444 -9.37 -22.36 -14.07
N SER A 445 -8.79 -23.39 -14.69
CA SER A 445 -9.16 -24.77 -14.40
C SER A 445 -8.79 -25.15 -12.95
N PRO A 446 -9.37 -26.23 -12.39
CA PRO A 446 -8.97 -26.71 -11.06
C PRO A 446 -7.47 -27.00 -10.91
N LEU A 447 -6.79 -27.41 -11.99
CA LEU A 447 -5.34 -27.65 -11.98
C LEU A 447 -4.56 -26.35 -11.95
N GLU A 448 -4.96 -25.35 -12.75
CA GLU A 448 -4.30 -24.05 -12.78
C GLU A 448 -4.52 -23.30 -11.47
N LEU A 449 -5.73 -23.37 -10.88
CA LEU A 449 -6.01 -22.79 -9.56
C LEU A 449 -5.08 -23.39 -8.48
N LYS A 450 -4.86 -24.71 -8.49
CA LYS A 450 -3.90 -25.37 -7.59
C LYS A 450 -2.48 -24.84 -7.81
N LYS A 451 -2.02 -24.70 -9.06
CA LYS A 451 -0.69 -24.14 -9.38
C LYS A 451 -0.56 -22.69 -8.93
N THR A 452 -1.61 -21.88 -9.13
CA THR A 452 -1.66 -20.48 -8.67
C THR A 452 -1.53 -20.39 -7.16
N ALA A 453 -2.25 -21.23 -6.41
CA ALA A 453 -2.17 -21.26 -4.95
C ALA A 453 -0.82 -21.77 -4.41
N LEU A 454 -0.12 -22.65 -5.12
CA LEU A 454 1.15 -23.25 -4.69
C LEU A 454 2.40 -22.39 -5.00
N ARG A 455 2.28 -21.41 -5.90
CA ARG A 455 3.39 -20.79 -6.63
C ARG A 455 4.55 -20.30 -5.77
N ASP A 456 4.25 -19.63 -4.66
CA ASP A 456 5.27 -19.04 -3.78
C ASP A 456 5.68 -20.00 -2.65
N TYR A 457 4.77 -20.88 -2.25
CA TYR A 457 4.99 -21.81 -1.15
C TYR A 457 5.90 -22.98 -1.52
N GLU A 458 5.93 -23.43 -2.77
CA GLU A 458 6.85 -24.49 -3.23
C GLU A 458 8.31 -24.10 -3.09
N LYS A 459 8.64 -22.82 -3.33
CA LYS A 459 10.00 -22.29 -3.17
C LYS A 459 10.37 -22.09 -1.71
N ARG A 460 9.42 -21.61 -0.89
CA ARG A 460 9.64 -21.32 0.54
C ARG A 460 9.68 -22.61 1.39
N TYR A 461 8.85 -23.58 1.05
CA TYR A 461 8.68 -24.85 1.76
C TYR A 461 8.74 -26.02 0.76
N PRO A 462 9.94 -26.56 0.46
CA PRO A 462 10.11 -27.68 -0.45
C PRO A 462 9.26 -28.89 -0.02
N GLY A 463 8.42 -29.38 -0.92
CA GLY A 463 7.51 -30.51 -0.65
C GLY A 463 6.18 -30.12 0.01
N VAL A 464 5.86 -28.82 0.10
CA VAL A 464 4.53 -28.34 0.53
C VAL A 464 3.40 -29.10 -0.17
N VAL A 465 2.40 -29.50 0.61
CA VAL A 465 1.23 -30.24 0.09
C VAL A 465 -0.02 -29.45 0.39
N LEU A 466 -0.79 -29.20 -0.66
CA LEU A 466 -2.13 -28.64 -0.53
C LEU A 466 -3.07 -29.70 0.08
N LEU A 467 -3.73 -29.38 1.19
CA LEU A 467 -4.59 -30.31 1.94
C LEU A 467 -5.96 -30.49 1.29
N GLU A 468 -6.47 -29.46 0.63
CA GLU A 468 -7.78 -29.42 -0.02
C GLU A 468 -7.73 -28.54 -1.29
N ALA A 469 -8.71 -28.62 -2.17
CA ALA A 469 -8.74 -27.72 -3.33
C ALA A 469 -8.85 -26.25 -2.85
N PRO A 470 -8.12 -25.29 -3.46
CA PRO A 470 -8.22 -23.89 -3.06
C PRO A 470 -9.63 -23.37 -3.36
N ALA A 471 -10.16 -22.52 -2.49
CA ALA A 471 -11.49 -21.94 -2.63
C ALA A 471 -11.38 -20.47 -3.05
N VAL A 472 -12.12 -20.08 -4.08
CA VAL A 472 -12.32 -18.67 -4.46
C VAL A 472 -13.66 -18.22 -3.90
N VAL A 473 -13.64 -17.27 -2.97
CA VAL A 473 -14.82 -16.67 -2.35
C VAL A 473 -15.03 -15.28 -2.95
N ASP A 474 -16.14 -15.09 -3.64
CA ASP A 474 -16.47 -13.84 -4.33
C ASP A 474 -17.62 -13.12 -3.61
N ASP A 475 -17.29 -12.09 -2.83
CA ASP A 475 -18.27 -11.17 -2.24
C ASP A 475 -18.46 -9.95 -3.16
N LYS A 476 -19.42 -10.09 -4.06
CA LYS A 476 -19.79 -9.03 -5.00
C LYS A 476 -20.39 -7.82 -4.31
N GLN A 477 -21.08 -7.98 -3.17
CA GLN A 477 -21.70 -6.85 -2.47
C GLN A 477 -20.65 -5.95 -1.82
N ALA A 478 -19.58 -6.54 -1.28
CA ALA A 478 -18.44 -5.81 -0.74
C ALA A 478 -17.43 -5.36 -1.80
N ASN A 479 -17.58 -5.79 -3.06
CA ASN A 479 -16.56 -5.70 -4.11
C ASN A 479 -15.22 -6.30 -3.66
N GLN A 480 -15.27 -7.52 -3.16
CA GLN A 480 -14.13 -8.25 -2.62
C GLN A 480 -14.06 -9.66 -3.24
N LEU A 481 -12.84 -10.11 -3.56
CA LEU A 481 -12.55 -11.46 -4.00
C LEU A 481 -11.48 -12.04 -3.08
N GLU A 482 -11.63 -13.30 -2.69
CA GLU A 482 -10.69 -13.95 -1.77
C GLU A 482 -10.26 -15.34 -2.28
N LEU A 483 -8.96 -15.61 -2.35
CA LEU A 483 -8.40 -16.95 -2.54
C LEU A 483 -8.02 -17.54 -1.18
N ARG A 484 -8.59 -18.70 -0.84
CA ARG A 484 -8.30 -19.45 0.38
C ARG A 484 -7.61 -20.76 0.06
N ALA A 485 -6.55 -21.09 0.79
CA ALA A 485 -5.89 -22.37 0.67
C ALA A 485 -5.37 -22.87 2.02
N ARG A 486 -5.24 -24.19 2.15
CA ARG A 486 -4.66 -24.86 3.32
C ARG A 486 -3.59 -25.84 2.90
N PHE A 487 -2.49 -25.83 3.62
CA PHE A 487 -1.28 -26.58 3.29
C PHE A 487 -0.76 -27.33 4.51
N ARG A 488 -0.11 -28.46 4.24
CA ARG A 488 0.87 -29.09 5.12
C ARG A 488 2.24 -28.63 4.67
N LEU A 489 3.00 -28.07 5.59
CA LEU A 489 4.36 -27.58 5.40
C LEU A 489 5.34 -28.59 6.00
N PRO A 490 6.03 -29.41 5.19
CA PRO A 490 7.00 -30.36 5.72
C PRO A 490 8.20 -29.64 6.30
N LYS A 491 8.59 -30.01 7.54
CA LYS A 491 9.77 -29.44 8.22
C LYS A 491 9.81 -27.91 8.14
N ALA A 492 8.67 -27.28 8.41
CA ALA A 492 8.52 -25.83 8.33
C ALA A 492 9.46 -25.10 9.30
N VAL A 493 9.72 -25.73 10.44
CA VAL A 493 10.65 -25.28 11.46
C VAL A 493 12.05 -25.81 11.14
N LYS A 494 13.03 -24.90 11.06
CA LYS A 494 14.43 -25.23 10.76
C LYS A 494 15.32 -24.85 11.95
N PRO A 495 16.29 -25.70 12.34
CA PRO A 495 17.29 -25.30 13.32
C PRO A 495 18.27 -24.29 12.67
N VAL A 496 18.41 -23.12 13.27
CA VAL A 496 19.32 -22.04 12.83
C VAL A 496 19.96 -21.43 14.06
N ASP A 497 21.29 -21.49 14.18
CA ASP A 497 22.05 -20.90 15.30
C ASP A 497 21.52 -21.30 16.70
N GLY A 498 21.07 -22.54 16.85
CA GLY A 498 20.49 -23.05 18.11
C GLY A 498 19.05 -22.61 18.39
N ALA A 499 18.41 -21.88 17.47
CA ALA A 499 17.00 -21.47 17.52
C ALA A 499 16.15 -22.27 16.51
N HIS A 500 14.83 -22.28 16.75
CA HIS A 500 13.84 -22.85 15.84
C HIS A 500 13.30 -21.75 14.95
N ALA A 501 13.41 -21.90 13.63
CA ALA A 501 13.16 -20.81 12.70
C ALA A 501 12.12 -21.11 11.63
N ILE A 502 11.35 -20.09 11.27
CA ILE A 502 10.36 -20.13 10.17
C ILE A 502 10.60 -18.94 9.25
N ASP A 503 10.85 -19.22 7.97
CA ASP A 503 11.03 -18.20 6.94
C ASP A 503 9.69 -17.56 6.56
N TYR A 504 9.67 -16.27 6.18
CA TYR A 504 8.50 -15.57 5.65
C TYR A 504 8.78 -14.65 4.47
N ARG A 505 7.73 -14.37 3.68
CA ARG A 505 7.79 -13.48 2.51
C ARG A 505 6.57 -12.56 2.46
N VAL A 506 6.80 -11.26 2.42
CA VAL A 506 5.77 -10.22 2.36
C VAL A 506 5.37 -9.99 0.90
N ARG A 507 4.53 -10.87 0.38
CA ARG A 507 4.15 -10.89 -1.05
C ARG A 507 3.57 -9.58 -1.60
N PRO A 508 2.80 -8.77 -0.86
CA PRO A 508 2.36 -7.46 -1.36
C PRO A 508 3.49 -6.50 -1.74
N LEU A 509 4.73 -6.74 -1.31
CA LEU A 509 5.91 -5.96 -1.72
C LEU A 509 6.59 -6.51 -2.98
N ASP A 510 6.16 -7.67 -3.51
CA ASP A 510 6.76 -8.23 -4.71
C ASP A 510 6.51 -7.32 -5.92
N GLY A 511 7.59 -6.79 -6.50
CA GLY A 511 7.55 -5.97 -7.70
C GLY A 511 7.01 -4.54 -7.50
N VAL A 512 6.74 -4.10 -6.27
CA VAL A 512 6.24 -2.73 -6.01
C VAL A 512 7.24 -1.63 -6.37
N LEU A 513 8.52 -1.99 -6.50
CA LEU A 513 9.58 -1.06 -6.88
C LEU A 513 10.53 -1.67 -7.92
N THR A 514 9.98 -2.13 -9.04
CA THR A 514 10.80 -2.56 -10.19
C THR A 514 11.26 -1.35 -10.99
N LEU A 515 12.49 -0.90 -10.72
CA LEU A 515 13.13 0.22 -11.42
C LEU A 515 13.85 -0.25 -12.69
N PRO A 516 14.02 0.63 -13.70
CA PRO A 516 14.87 0.33 -14.86
C PRO A 516 16.36 0.25 -14.46
N ASP A 517 17.15 -0.45 -15.27
CA ASP A 517 18.59 -0.65 -15.02
C ASP A 517 19.37 0.67 -14.95
N ASN A 518 19.03 1.63 -15.82
CA ASN A 518 19.63 2.96 -15.84
C ASN A 518 18.84 3.92 -14.96
N LEU A 519 19.44 4.31 -13.83
CA LEU A 519 18.85 5.24 -12.87
C LEU A 519 19.15 6.72 -13.18
N VAL A 520 20.28 6.98 -13.87
CA VAL A 520 20.58 8.32 -14.39
C VAL A 520 19.77 8.49 -15.67
N ARG A 521 18.86 9.46 -15.64
CA ARG A 521 17.87 9.62 -16.70
C ARG A 521 17.53 11.09 -16.92
N GLN A 522 16.90 11.38 -18.06
CA GLN A 522 16.48 12.72 -18.49
C GLN A 522 15.01 12.99 -18.16
N PHE A 523 14.16 11.97 -18.16
CA PHE A 523 12.71 12.13 -18.02
C PHE A 523 12.21 11.60 -16.66
N PRO A 524 11.08 12.08 -16.15
CA PRO A 524 10.50 11.53 -14.93
C PRO A 524 10.08 10.06 -15.12
N LEU A 525 10.28 9.28 -14.07
CA LEU A 525 9.88 7.89 -13.97
C LEU A 525 8.40 7.79 -13.53
N GLU A 526 7.59 6.97 -14.21
CA GLU A 526 6.31 6.51 -13.68
C GLU A 526 6.56 5.59 -12.49
N MET A 527 5.98 5.90 -11.32
CA MET A 527 6.18 5.09 -10.12
C MET A 527 5.65 3.66 -10.37
N PRO A 528 6.49 2.61 -10.25
CA PRO A 528 6.02 1.23 -10.29
C PRO A 528 4.96 1.04 -9.20
N ALA A 529 3.81 0.46 -9.54
CA ALA A 529 2.66 0.37 -8.63
C ALA A 529 2.15 1.73 -8.09
N ALA A 530 2.14 2.78 -8.91
CA ALA A 530 1.45 4.02 -8.59
C ALA A 530 0.02 3.74 -8.10
N ARG A 531 -0.40 4.43 -7.03
CA ARG A 531 -1.73 4.28 -6.37
C ARG A 531 -1.95 2.95 -5.63
N PHE A 532 -0.93 2.12 -5.48
CA PHE A 532 -1.05 0.83 -4.79
C PHE A 532 -1.03 0.96 -3.27
N HIS A 533 -1.92 0.20 -2.61
CA HIS A 533 -1.95 -0.03 -1.16
C HIS A 533 -2.06 -1.52 -0.87
N GLY A 534 -0.97 -2.11 -0.36
CA GLY A 534 -0.85 -3.54 -0.07
C GLY A 534 -0.62 -3.82 1.41
N ARG A 535 -1.16 -4.94 1.92
CA ARG A 535 -0.97 -5.36 3.32
C ARG A 535 -0.67 -6.85 3.46
N TYR A 536 0.24 -7.20 4.35
CA TYR A 536 0.56 -8.57 4.73
C TYR A 536 0.30 -8.75 6.23
N ARG A 537 -0.29 -9.88 6.61
CA ARG A 537 -0.42 -10.34 7.99
C ARG A 537 0.05 -11.78 8.10
N LEU A 538 0.83 -12.06 9.12
CA LEU A 538 1.26 -13.40 9.46
C LEU A 538 1.04 -13.67 10.95
N ASP A 539 0.31 -14.74 11.21
CA ASP A 539 0.12 -15.30 12.53
C ASP A 539 0.88 -16.63 12.62
N ILE A 540 1.74 -16.80 13.60
CA ILE A 540 2.36 -18.10 13.91
C ILE A 540 1.91 -18.53 15.29
N VAL A 541 1.30 -19.70 15.37
CA VAL A 541 0.92 -20.37 16.62
C VAL A 541 1.91 -21.49 16.87
N TRP A 542 2.76 -21.31 17.88
CA TRP A 542 3.71 -22.29 18.37
C TRP A 542 3.06 -23.27 19.35
N PRO A 543 3.72 -24.40 19.68
CA PRO A 543 3.19 -25.32 20.67
C PRO A 543 3.03 -24.66 22.05
N ASP A 544 2.18 -25.25 22.88
CA ASP A 544 1.80 -24.67 24.17
C ASP A 544 2.92 -24.67 25.22
N ASP A 545 4.12 -25.16 24.90
CA ASP A 545 5.32 -25.01 25.73
C ASP A 545 6.07 -23.69 25.43
N VAL A 546 5.67 -22.91 24.41
CA VAL A 546 6.26 -21.60 24.12
C VAL A 546 5.62 -20.50 24.97
N ARG A 547 6.47 -19.70 25.64
CA ARG A 547 6.05 -18.57 26.48
C ARG A 547 6.95 -17.35 26.24
N ALA A 548 7.04 -16.93 24.98
CA ALA A 548 7.83 -15.77 24.57
C ALA A 548 7.24 -14.47 25.16
N ARG A 549 8.14 -13.57 25.55
CA ARG A 549 7.83 -12.19 25.98
C ARG A 549 8.75 -11.21 25.27
N GLN A 550 8.62 -11.13 23.97
CA GLN A 550 9.31 -10.08 23.22
C GLN A 550 8.43 -8.84 23.25
N ALA A 551 9.02 -7.69 23.55
CA ALA A 551 8.31 -6.42 23.50
C ALA A 551 7.76 -6.21 22.08
N PRO A 552 6.50 -5.75 21.93
CA PRO A 552 6.01 -5.31 20.64
C PRO A 552 6.94 -4.24 20.08
N TRP A 553 7.33 -4.39 18.82
CA TRP A 553 8.08 -3.35 18.12
C TRP A 553 7.40 -3.01 16.82
N SER A 554 7.62 -1.79 16.37
CA SER A 554 7.13 -1.32 15.09
C SER A 554 8.21 -0.50 14.40
N ARG A 555 8.32 -0.68 13.10
CA ARG A 555 9.20 0.10 12.24
C ARG A 555 8.35 0.90 11.28
N HIS A 556 8.69 2.18 11.12
CA HIS A 556 8.00 3.06 10.20
C HIS A 556 8.98 3.66 9.18
N ILE A 557 8.64 3.53 7.91
CA ILE A 557 9.33 4.17 6.80
C ILE A 557 8.33 5.13 6.17
N ASP A 558 8.64 6.42 6.21
CA ASP A 558 7.82 7.44 5.55
C ASP A 558 8.75 8.42 4.84
N ASN A 559 8.69 8.41 3.52
CA ASN A 559 9.41 9.34 2.66
C ASN A 559 8.46 9.95 1.64
N ARG A 560 8.96 10.75 0.71
CA ARG A 560 8.10 11.40 -0.29
C ARG A 560 7.52 10.44 -1.35
N TYR A 561 8.06 9.24 -1.49
CA TYR A 561 7.70 8.28 -2.54
C TYR A 561 6.71 7.22 -2.07
N PHE A 562 6.92 6.69 -0.87
CA PHE A 562 6.09 5.65 -0.27
C PHE A 562 6.11 5.73 1.26
N GLN A 563 5.13 5.05 1.85
CA GLN A 563 5.06 4.79 3.28
C GLN A 563 4.99 3.27 3.48
N ALA A 564 5.76 2.74 4.42
CA ALA A 564 5.66 1.37 4.87
C ALA A 564 5.66 1.31 6.40
N GLN A 565 4.87 0.40 6.95
CA GLN A 565 4.81 0.16 8.37
C GLN A 565 4.91 -1.33 8.63
N GLU A 566 5.84 -1.71 9.49
CA GLU A 566 5.99 -3.05 10.00
C GLU A 566 5.66 -3.05 11.49
N SER A 567 4.92 -4.06 11.94
CA SER A 567 4.60 -4.28 13.35
C SER A 567 4.75 -5.74 13.67
N TYR A 568 5.31 -6.02 14.83
CA TYR A 568 5.61 -7.37 15.29
C TYR A 568 5.32 -7.52 16.78
N VAL A 569 4.70 -8.63 17.12
CA VAL A 569 4.34 -8.99 18.48
C VAL A 569 4.61 -10.48 18.67
N PHE A 570 5.35 -10.84 19.71
CA PHE A 570 5.47 -12.25 20.12
C PHE A 570 5.14 -12.38 21.61
N ARG A 571 3.91 -12.84 21.87
CA ARG A 571 3.36 -13.01 23.22
C ARG A 571 2.83 -14.43 23.41
N GLY A 572 3.25 -15.07 24.49
CA GLY A 572 2.89 -16.45 24.77
C GLY A 572 3.44 -17.37 23.68
N ASN A 573 2.56 -18.15 23.05
CA ASN A 573 2.89 -18.99 21.92
C ASN A 573 2.50 -18.37 20.56
N GLN A 574 2.09 -17.11 20.51
CA GLN A 574 1.62 -16.49 19.27
C GLN A 574 2.54 -15.35 18.80
N VAL A 575 2.92 -15.41 17.53
CA VAL A 575 3.51 -14.31 16.76
C VAL A 575 2.42 -13.65 15.93
N ASN A 576 2.34 -12.33 15.95
CA ASN A 576 1.58 -11.53 15.00
C ASN A 576 2.54 -10.55 14.31
N HIS A 577 2.62 -10.63 12.98
CA HIS A 577 3.41 -9.72 12.15
C HIS A 577 2.52 -9.09 11.10
N MET A 578 2.69 -7.81 10.87
CA MET A 578 2.00 -7.09 9.80
C MET A 578 2.94 -6.14 9.10
N VAL A 579 2.86 -6.09 7.78
CA VAL A 579 3.47 -5.05 6.94
C VAL A 579 2.38 -4.37 6.11
N ASP A 580 2.29 -3.04 6.19
CA ASP A 580 1.37 -2.22 5.40
C ASP A 580 2.20 -1.26 4.51
N TYR A 581 1.93 -1.22 3.22
CA TYR A 581 2.66 -0.42 2.24
C TYR A 581 1.73 0.42 1.37
N ARG A 582 2.08 1.69 1.17
CA ARG A 582 1.34 2.61 0.32
C ARG A 582 2.28 3.46 -0.53
N ALA A 583 2.02 3.50 -1.84
CA ALA A 583 2.65 4.47 -2.74
C ALA A 583 2.09 5.88 -2.50
N LYS A 584 2.97 6.89 -2.44
CA LYS A 584 2.61 8.31 -2.23
C LYS A 584 2.78 9.15 -3.50
N ALA A 585 3.63 8.73 -4.43
CA ALA A 585 3.89 9.43 -5.68
C ALA A 585 3.33 8.67 -6.89
N LEU A 586 2.83 9.41 -7.88
CA LEU A 586 2.47 8.87 -9.20
C LEU A 586 3.68 8.87 -10.16
N THR A 587 4.51 9.91 -10.04
CA THR A 587 5.65 10.18 -10.91
C THR A 587 6.83 10.66 -10.08
N ILE A 588 8.05 10.32 -10.50
CA ILE A 588 9.29 10.61 -9.81
C ILE A 588 10.17 11.46 -10.72
N PRO A 589 10.59 12.68 -10.31
CA PRO A 589 11.49 13.49 -11.10
C PRO A 589 12.78 12.73 -11.46
N ALA A 590 13.34 13.01 -12.64
CA ALA A 590 14.51 12.31 -13.16
C ALA A 590 15.71 12.30 -12.17
N ALA A 591 15.97 13.45 -11.55
CA ALA A 591 17.05 13.64 -10.57
C ALA A 591 16.84 12.86 -9.26
N ASP A 592 15.60 12.48 -8.97
CA ASP A 592 15.19 11.85 -7.72
C ASP A 592 15.19 10.31 -7.79
N VAL A 593 15.31 9.73 -8.99
CA VAL A 593 15.29 8.27 -9.19
C VAL A 593 16.43 7.54 -8.48
N PRO A 594 17.69 8.05 -8.43
CA PRO A 594 18.73 7.44 -7.61
C PRO A 594 18.41 7.43 -6.12
N GLU A 595 17.76 8.49 -5.61
CA GLU A 595 17.31 8.54 -4.21
C GLU A 595 16.17 7.54 -3.96
N LEU A 596 15.19 7.44 -4.88
CA LEU A 596 14.14 6.42 -4.80
C LEU A 596 14.73 5.02 -4.72
N HIS A 597 15.75 4.70 -5.54
CA HIS A 597 16.43 3.41 -5.46
C HIS A 597 17.11 3.20 -4.10
N ALA A 598 17.80 4.21 -3.57
CA ALA A 598 18.46 4.13 -2.28
C ALA A 598 17.45 3.91 -1.13
N GLN A 599 16.34 4.66 -1.12
CA GLN A 599 15.26 4.50 -0.14
C GLN A 599 14.54 3.16 -0.32
N GLY A 600 14.40 2.70 -1.57
CA GLY A 600 13.77 1.43 -1.94
C GLY A 600 14.40 0.20 -1.30
N LYS A 601 15.71 0.23 -1.02
CA LYS A 601 16.42 -0.87 -0.33
C LYS A 601 15.82 -1.20 1.05
N GLN A 602 15.18 -0.23 1.70
CA GLN A 602 14.49 -0.47 2.97
C GLN A 602 13.25 -1.38 2.80
N LEU A 603 12.67 -1.45 1.60
CA LEU A 603 11.57 -2.38 1.29
C LEU A 603 12.09 -3.82 1.10
N ASP A 604 13.31 -4.01 0.62
CA ASP A 604 13.92 -5.34 0.47
C ASP A 604 14.09 -6.02 1.84
N GLU A 605 14.44 -5.24 2.87
CA GLU A 605 14.52 -5.70 4.26
C GLU A 605 13.15 -6.12 4.83
N LEU A 606 12.04 -5.57 4.29
CA LEU A 606 10.68 -5.97 4.66
C LEU A 606 10.19 -7.18 3.87
N ALA A 607 10.65 -7.33 2.64
CA ALA A 607 10.10 -8.28 1.67
C ALA A 607 10.28 -9.74 2.09
N TYR A 608 11.35 -10.06 2.81
CA TYR A 608 11.67 -11.40 3.27
C TYR A 608 12.31 -11.37 4.65
N GLY A 609 11.96 -12.35 5.49
CA GLY A 609 12.59 -12.49 6.78
C GLY A 609 12.48 -13.89 7.36
N ARG A 610 12.89 -14.01 8.62
CA ARG A 610 12.88 -15.26 9.37
C ARG A 610 12.51 -14.96 10.81
N TYR A 611 11.56 -15.71 11.35
CA TYR A 611 11.35 -15.77 12.79
C TYR A 611 12.28 -16.78 13.40
N SER A 612 12.78 -16.47 14.60
CA SER A 612 13.62 -17.35 15.39
C SER A 612 13.08 -17.43 16.81
N LEU A 613 12.65 -18.63 17.21
CA LEU A 613 12.27 -19.00 18.56
C LEU A 613 13.51 -19.52 19.30
N ARG A 614 13.95 -18.81 20.34
CA ARG A 614 15.13 -19.18 21.11
C ARG A 614 14.79 -20.30 22.09
N ALA A 615 15.80 -21.05 22.54
CA ALA A 615 15.60 -22.06 23.58
C ALA A 615 15.03 -21.47 24.89
N SER A 616 15.41 -20.24 25.23
CA SER A 616 14.90 -19.50 26.40
C SER A 616 13.42 -19.15 26.34
N ASP A 617 12.82 -19.15 25.14
CA ASP A 617 11.39 -18.86 24.94
C ASP A 617 10.51 -20.11 25.15
N LYS A 618 11.12 -21.29 25.25
CA LYS A 618 10.44 -22.57 25.54
C LYS A 618 10.46 -22.83 27.05
N ILE A 619 9.31 -23.10 27.64
CA ILE A 619 9.19 -23.58 29.01
C ILE A 619 8.44 -24.92 28.94
N GLY A 620 9.09 -26.02 29.32
CA GLY A 620 8.51 -27.36 29.31
C GLY A 620 7.45 -27.58 30.39
N VAL A 621 6.35 -26.83 30.36
CA VAL A 621 5.30 -26.81 31.41
C VAL A 621 4.13 -27.77 31.12
N GLN A 622 4.09 -28.42 29.95
CA GLN A 622 3.04 -29.41 29.65
C GLN A 622 3.01 -30.59 30.63
N ALA A 623 4.08 -30.80 31.43
CA ALA A 623 4.07 -31.78 32.51
C ALA A 623 3.23 -31.36 33.74
N LEU A 624 2.81 -30.09 33.89
CA LEU A 624 2.31 -29.55 35.16
C LEU A 624 0.98 -28.75 35.11
N GLY A 625 0.42 -28.42 33.94
CA GLY A 625 -0.97 -27.92 33.83
C GLY A 625 -1.26 -26.47 34.29
N TYR A 626 -0.26 -25.59 34.30
CA TYR A 626 -0.36 -24.20 34.82
C TYR A 626 -0.94 -23.16 33.83
N SER A 627 -1.75 -22.21 34.34
CA SER A 627 -2.28 -21.03 33.64
C SER A 627 -1.27 -19.87 33.52
N ALA A 628 -1.60 -18.78 32.81
CA ALA A 628 -0.72 -17.59 32.73
C ALA A 628 -0.45 -16.94 34.10
N ARG A 629 -1.44 -17.00 35.00
CA ARG A 629 -1.33 -16.57 36.40
C ARG A 629 -0.35 -17.46 37.17
N ASP A 630 -0.43 -18.76 36.95
CA ASP A 630 0.45 -19.75 37.57
C ASP A 630 1.88 -19.65 37.03
N VAL A 631 2.07 -19.29 35.75
CA VAL A 631 3.40 -19.00 35.19
C VAL A 631 3.95 -17.66 35.68
N ASP A 632 3.14 -16.63 35.96
CA ASP A 632 3.62 -15.40 36.63
C ASP A 632 4.03 -15.71 38.08
N LEU A 633 3.34 -16.64 38.76
CA LEU A 633 3.70 -17.15 40.09
C LEU A 633 4.98 -18.00 40.07
N VAL A 634 5.09 -18.94 39.12
CA VAL A 634 6.30 -19.74 38.86
C VAL A 634 7.43 -18.84 38.36
N ARG A 635 7.13 -17.73 37.70
CA ARG A 635 8.13 -16.72 37.33
C ARG A 635 8.54 -15.88 38.52
N MET A 636 7.64 -15.55 39.45
CA MET A 636 8.06 -15.02 40.75
C MET A 636 8.95 -16.06 41.46
N ALA A 637 8.66 -17.36 41.36
CA ALA A 637 9.54 -18.42 41.86
C ALA A 637 10.84 -18.58 41.04
N ALA A 638 10.86 -18.31 39.73
CA ALA A 638 12.04 -18.37 38.86
C ALA A 638 12.89 -17.10 38.97
N VAL A 639 12.29 -15.94 39.22
CA VAL A 639 12.95 -14.71 39.66
C VAL A 639 13.49 -14.91 41.06
N ALA A 640 12.81 -15.65 41.94
CA ALA A 640 13.36 -16.11 43.20
C ALA A 640 14.53 -17.10 42.98
N GLY A 641 14.44 -17.96 41.95
CA GLY A 641 15.50 -18.88 41.54
C GLY A 641 16.72 -18.18 40.93
N GLU A 642 16.52 -17.18 40.05
CA GLU A 642 17.56 -16.29 39.53
C GLU A 642 18.16 -15.45 40.65
N LEU A 643 17.35 -14.94 41.57
CA LEU A 643 17.80 -14.29 42.79
C LEU A 643 18.70 -15.24 43.59
N VAL A 644 18.30 -16.50 43.78
CA VAL A 644 19.12 -17.52 44.46
C VAL A 644 20.40 -17.84 43.69
N LEU A 645 20.35 -17.96 42.36
CA LEU A 645 21.53 -18.24 41.51
C LEU A 645 22.51 -17.05 41.44
N GLU A 646 22.01 -15.82 41.35
CA GLU A 646 22.84 -14.61 41.45
C GLU A 646 23.40 -14.44 42.85
N MET A 647 22.66 -14.84 43.89
CA MET A 647 23.18 -14.89 45.26
C MET A 647 24.26 -15.97 45.46
N ASP A 648 24.15 -17.12 44.79
CA ASP A 648 25.14 -18.21 44.82
C ASP A 648 26.46 -17.83 44.13
N LYS A 649 26.41 -16.91 43.15
CA LYS A 649 27.60 -16.34 42.49
C LYS A 649 28.33 -15.29 43.33
N LEU A 650 27.70 -14.78 44.38
CA LEU A 650 28.24 -13.72 45.22
C LEU A 650 28.96 -14.35 46.43
N ASP A 651 30.28 -14.18 46.48
CA ASP A 651 31.14 -14.63 47.57
C ASP A 651 30.58 -14.14 48.93
N ASP A 652 30.46 -15.02 49.94
CA ASP A 652 29.80 -14.78 51.25
C ASP A 652 30.25 -13.47 51.95
N GLY A 653 31.43 -12.97 51.57
CA GLY A 653 32.02 -11.74 52.05
C GLY A 653 31.55 -10.43 51.42
N LYS A 654 31.11 -10.34 50.15
CA LYS A 654 30.95 -9.02 49.46
C LYS A 654 29.91 -9.02 48.31
N ILE A 655 28.71 -8.48 48.58
CA ILE A 655 27.76 -8.09 47.52
C ILE A 655 28.28 -6.80 46.86
N ALA A 656 28.55 -6.80 45.55
CA ALA A 656 28.92 -5.58 44.84
C ALA A 656 27.70 -4.64 44.75
N ARG A 657 27.95 -3.33 44.63
CA ARG A 657 26.90 -2.30 44.69
C ARG A 657 25.87 -2.41 43.55
N ALA A 658 26.34 -2.71 42.34
CA ALA A 658 25.48 -2.92 41.18
C ALA A 658 24.54 -4.12 41.38
N ASP A 659 25.07 -5.21 41.95
CA ASP A 659 24.32 -6.44 42.22
C ASP A 659 23.33 -6.25 43.36
N ALA A 660 23.65 -5.46 44.38
CA ALA A 660 22.73 -5.15 45.49
C ALA A 660 21.41 -4.52 44.99
N CYS A 661 21.47 -3.66 43.97
CA CYS A 661 20.26 -3.07 43.40
C CYS A 661 19.44 -4.09 42.59
N LEU A 662 20.09 -4.94 41.80
CA LEU A 662 19.42 -6.03 41.09
C LEU A 662 18.72 -6.96 42.09
N LEU A 663 19.41 -7.39 43.14
CA LEU A 663 18.87 -8.23 44.21
C LEU A 663 17.65 -7.60 44.90
N VAL A 664 17.72 -6.31 45.27
CA VAL A 664 16.59 -5.62 45.93
C VAL A 664 15.37 -5.49 45.01
N ARG A 665 15.59 -5.24 43.71
CA ARG A 665 14.51 -5.18 42.71
C ARG A 665 13.88 -6.56 42.48
N LEU A 666 14.68 -7.61 42.29
CA LEU A 666 14.22 -8.99 42.10
C LEU A 666 13.50 -9.54 43.35
N ALA A 667 13.95 -9.16 44.54
CA ALA A 667 13.40 -9.64 45.81
C ALA A 667 12.10 -8.94 46.24
N ARG A 668 11.74 -7.79 45.66
CA ARG A 668 10.52 -7.04 45.99
C ARG A 668 9.27 -7.92 45.85
N ASP A 669 9.20 -8.67 44.76
CA ASP A 669 8.03 -9.45 44.35
C ASP A 669 8.05 -10.88 44.90
N THR A 670 9.20 -11.32 45.41
CA THR A 670 9.46 -12.71 45.80
C THR A 670 9.75 -12.86 47.28
N ARG A 671 9.78 -11.75 48.05
CA ARG A 671 10.16 -11.71 49.47
C ARG A 671 9.45 -12.74 50.36
N GLY A 672 8.17 -12.99 50.10
CA GLY A 672 7.36 -13.97 50.84
C GLY A 672 7.71 -15.44 50.53
N LEU A 673 8.51 -15.67 49.50
CA LEU A 673 8.96 -16.99 49.03
C LEU A 673 10.39 -17.32 49.49
N LEU A 674 11.09 -16.37 50.12
CA LEU A 674 12.52 -16.48 50.47
C LEU A 674 12.71 -17.10 51.87
N GLU A 675 13.74 -17.94 52.02
CA GLU A 675 14.12 -18.54 53.30
C GLU A 675 15.05 -17.63 54.12
N GLU A 676 15.20 -17.90 55.42
CA GLU A 676 15.95 -17.05 56.38
C GLU A 676 17.38 -16.63 55.94
N PRO A 677 18.21 -17.51 55.33
CA PRO A 677 19.52 -17.10 54.81
C PRO A 677 19.40 -16.05 53.68
N THR A 678 18.42 -16.25 52.79
CA THR A 678 18.14 -15.37 51.66
C THR A 678 17.57 -14.02 52.12
N LEU A 679 16.71 -14.04 53.14
CA LEU A 679 16.19 -12.83 53.80
C LEU A 679 17.30 -12.01 54.47
N THR A 680 18.31 -12.69 55.04
CA THR A 680 19.47 -12.04 55.67
C THR A 680 20.37 -11.35 54.64
N MET A 681 20.66 -12.00 53.51
CA MET A 681 21.39 -11.41 52.39
C MET A 681 20.59 -10.28 51.72
N LEU A 682 19.27 -10.42 51.58
CA LEU A 682 18.40 -9.34 51.11
C LEU A 682 18.45 -8.14 52.06
N ALA A 683 18.40 -8.35 53.37
CA ALA A 683 18.53 -7.27 54.35
C ALA A 683 19.91 -6.58 54.29
N ARG A 684 20.95 -7.30 53.85
CA ARG A 684 22.28 -6.75 53.55
C ARG A 684 22.29 -5.94 52.25
N ALA A 685 21.73 -6.45 51.16
CA ALA A 685 21.57 -5.73 49.90
C ALA A 685 20.74 -4.45 50.08
N GLN A 686 19.63 -4.52 50.84
CA GLN A 686 18.82 -3.36 51.21
C GLN A 686 19.59 -2.34 52.06
N ARG A 687 20.53 -2.78 52.92
CA ARG A 687 21.43 -1.86 53.63
C ARG A 687 22.41 -1.20 52.68
N ILE A 688 23.05 -1.95 51.79
CA ILE A 688 23.97 -1.41 50.76
C ILE A 688 23.28 -0.34 49.92
N VAL A 689 22.06 -0.62 49.41
CA VAL A 689 21.27 0.34 48.63
C VAL A 689 20.85 1.55 49.47
N ARG A 690 20.57 1.39 50.77
CA ARG A 690 20.16 2.50 51.67
C ARG A 690 21.32 3.41 52.09
N ASP A 691 22.46 2.82 52.45
CA ASP A 691 23.57 3.49 53.13
C ASP A 691 24.51 4.22 52.15
N ASP A 692 24.58 3.78 50.88
CA ASP A 692 25.41 4.44 49.86
C ASP A 692 24.64 5.53 49.10
N ALA A 693 24.36 6.64 49.79
CA ALA A 693 23.68 7.79 49.19
C ALA A 693 24.54 8.50 48.12
N SER A 694 25.85 8.25 48.07
CA SER A 694 26.80 8.85 47.13
C SER A 694 26.81 8.18 45.75
N ASP A 695 26.53 6.88 45.66
CA ASP A 695 26.55 6.10 44.42
C ASP A 695 25.35 6.45 43.51
N PRO A 696 25.58 6.90 42.26
CA PRO A 696 24.52 7.17 41.29
C PRO A 696 23.60 5.99 41.00
N ASP A 697 24.12 4.76 40.97
CA ASP A 697 23.32 3.58 40.61
C ASP A 697 22.44 3.14 41.78
N ALA A 698 22.96 3.21 43.02
CA ALA A 698 22.17 3.02 44.23
C ALA A 698 21.07 4.08 44.37
N ARG A 699 21.36 5.33 43.98
CA ARG A 699 20.38 6.42 43.95
C ARG A 699 19.28 6.20 42.92
N ALA A 700 19.61 5.77 41.70
CA ALA A 700 18.64 5.42 40.66
C ALA A 700 17.74 4.27 41.13
N CYS A 701 18.34 3.26 41.76
CA CYS A 701 17.64 2.13 42.36
C CYS A 701 16.58 2.58 43.39
N ARG A 702 16.98 3.43 44.34
CA ARG A 702 16.08 3.97 45.36
C ARG A 702 14.97 4.83 44.76
N ALA A 703 15.28 5.57 43.70
CA ALA A 703 14.31 6.39 42.99
C ALA A 703 13.23 5.53 42.31
N ALA A 704 13.63 4.41 41.69
CA ALA A 704 12.73 3.43 41.10
C ALA A 704 11.86 2.73 42.17
N LEU A 705 12.45 2.27 43.28
CA LEU A 705 11.70 1.65 44.37
C LEU A 705 10.69 2.62 45.01
N ALA A 706 11.06 3.90 45.16
CA ALA A 706 10.15 4.94 45.63
C ALA A 706 9.00 5.18 44.65
N PHE A 707 9.28 5.19 43.34
CA PHE A 707 8.26 5.32 42.30
C PHE A 707 7.22 4.21 42.38
N GLU A 708 7.68 2.97 42.43
CA GLU A 708 6.83 1.77 42.44
C GLU A 708 6.03 1.63 43.74
N ALA A 709 6.56 2.13 44.85
CA ALA A 709 5.84 2.22 46.12
C ALA A 709 4.75 3.33 46.12
N GLY A 710 4.74 4.21 45.11
CA GLY A 710 3.86 5.38 45.05
C GLY A 710 4.38 6.61 45.80
N ASP A 711 5.61 6.58 46.34
CA ASP A 711 6.28 7.75 46.92
C ASP A 711 6.93 8.59 45.81
N HIS A 712 6.07 9.24 45.01
CA HIS A 712 6.50 10.05 43.87
C HIS A 712 7.37 11.24 44.32
N ALA A 713 7.15 11.80 45.51
CA ALA A 713 7.95 12.91 46.04
C ALA A 713 9.41 12.52 46.26
N SER A 714 9.65 11.37 46.90
CA SER A 714 11.02 10.85 47.04
C SER A 714 11.62 10.40 45.73
N SER A 715 10.82 9.78 44.85
CA SER A 715 11.28 9.38 43.52
C SER A 715 11.81 10.57 42.71
N VAL A 716 11.02 11.65 42.58
CA VAL A 716 11.43 12.87 41.86
C VAL A 716 12.68 13.48 42.47
N ARG A 717 12.75 13.59 43.81
CA ARG A 717 13.91 14.16 44.51
C ARG A 717 15.20 13.37 44.20
N LEU A 718 15.12 12.04 44.20
CA LEU A 718 16.27 11.17 43.95
C LEU A 718 16.68 11.17 42.47
N TYR A 719 15.73 11.13 41.54
CA TYR A 719 16.03 11.21 40.10
C TYR A 719 16.59 12.58 39.68
N ARG A 720 16.14 13.70 40.27
CA ARG A 720 16.70 15.04 40.01
C ARG A 720 18.18 15.17 40.40
N GLN A 721 18.63 14.40 41.40
CA GLN A 721 20.04 14.34 41.79
C GLN A 721 20.92 13.55 40.80
N LEU A 722 20.32 12.97 39.76
CA LEU A 722 20.99 12.27 38.67
C LEU A 722 20.87 13.02 37.33
N ASP A 723 20.44 14.28 37.36
CA ASP A 723 20.24 15.03 36.14
C ASP A 723 21.54 15.15 35.31
N GLY A 724 21.42 15.09 33.98
CA GLY A 724 22.54 14.98 33.06
C GLY A 724 23.13 13.57 32.87
N GLU A 725 23.08 12.69 33.88
CA GLU A 725 23.64 11.32 33.80
C GLU A 725 22.56 10.23 33.71
N LEU A 726 21.33 10.51 34.15
CA LEU A 726 20.24 9.53 34.25
C LEU A 726 19.97 8.80 32.93
N ALA A 727 19.97 9.51 31.80
CA ALA A 727 19.69 8.91 30.49
C ALA A 727 20.70 7.81 30.10
N ALA A 728 21.98 8.02 30.40
CA ALA A 728 23.06 7.09 30.05
C ALA A 728 23.13 5.89 31.01
N ARG A 729 22.60 6.03 32.23
CA ARG A 729 22.67 5.01 33.30
C ARG A 729 21.39 4.18 33.41
N ASP A 730 20.24 4.83 33.33
CA ASP A 730 18.91 4.24 33.51
C ASP A 730 17.88 5.03 32.67
N ALA A 731 17.78 4.69 31.39
CA ALA A 731 16.80 5.29 30.50
C ALA A 731 15.35 5.11 31.02
N THR A 732 15.03 3.96 31.61
CA THR A 732 13.70 3.68 32.21
C THR A 732 13.43 4.62 33.39
N GLY A 733 14.46 5.05 34.10
CA GLY A 733 14.37 6.06 35.15
C GLY A 733 13.81 7.41 34.67
N LEU A 734 14.07 7.81 33.41
CA LEU A 734 13.45 9.01 32.83
C LEU A 734 11.94 8.85 32.64
N ARG A 735 11.48 7.66 32.23
CA ARG A 735 10.06 7.33 32.11
C ARG A 735 9.38 7.38 33.49
N ASN A 736 9.99 6.78 34.51
CA ASN A 736 9.48 6.81 35.88
C ASN A 736 9.43 8.25 36.43
N LEU A 737 10.48 9.04 36.20
CA LEU A 737 10.52 10.45 36.56
C LEU A 737 9.38 11.25 35.92
N ALA A 738 9.10 11.01 34.62
CA ALA A 738 8.03 11.69 33.92
C ALA A 738 6.66 11.44 34.57
N TRP A 739 6.34 10.17 34.87
CA TRP A 739 5.10 9.82 35.55
C TRP A 739 5.05 10.36 37.00
N ALA A 740 6.16 10.31 37.74
CA ALA A 740 6.23 10.84 39.11
C ALA A 740 6.02 12.37 39.17
N LEU A 741 6.55 13.10 38.18
CA LEU A 741 6.36 14.55 38.02
C LEU A 741 4.91 14.87 37.64
N MET A 742 4.30 14.06 36.75
CA MET A 742 2.89 14.20 36.38
C MET A 742 1.99 14.07 37.61
N GLU A 743 2.28 13.09 38.48
CA GLU A 743 1.51 12.88 39.71
C GLU A 743 1.65 13.99 40.76
N GLN A 744 2.72 14.78 40.68
CA GLN A 744 2.92 15.99 41.49
C GLN A 744 2.35 17.25 40.83
N GLY A 745 1.78 17.15 39.63
CA GLY A 745 1.26 18.28 38.87
C GLY A 745 2.33 19.11 38.15
N GLU A 746 3.58 18.62 38.08
CA GLU A 746 4.69 19.29 37.38
C GLU A 746 4.68 18.96 35.87
N VAL A 747 3.60 19.36 35.18
CA VAL A 747 3.29 18.95 33.79
C VAL A 747 4.43 19.20 32.79
N ASP A 748 4.97 20.41 32.73
CA ASP A 748 5.98 20.74 31.70
C ASP A 748 7.29 19.98 31.91
N GLN A 749 7.68 19.73 33.17
CA GLN A 749 8.86 18.94 33.48
C GLN A 749 8.63 17.45 33.23
N ALA A 750 7.43 16.94 33.48
CA ALA A 750 7.05 15.57 33.13
C ALA A 750 7.19 15.31 31.63
N LEU A 751 6.69 16.22 30.80
CA LEU A 751 6.79 16.12 29.35
C LEU A 751 8.24 16.24 28.85
N ALA A 752 9.05 17.09 29.47
CA ALA A 752 10.48 17.19 29.16
C ALA A 752 11.25 15.90 29.52
N ALA A 753 10.95 15.28 30.67
CA ALA A 753 11.54 14.00 31.06
C ALA A 753 11.13 12.87 30.10
N MET A 754 9.86 12.83 29.67
CA MET A 754 9.39 11.87 28.66
C MET A 754 10.06 12.09 27.30
N GLY A 755 10.24 13.34 26.87
CA GLY A 755 10.99 13.63 25.64
C GLY A 755 12.42 13.09 25.67
N ARG A 756 13.14 13.30 26.79
CA ARG A 756 14.49 12.74 26.99
C ARG A 756 14.49 11.22 26.99
N TYR A 757 13.46 10.57 27.54
CA TYR A 757 13.31 9.12 27.50
C TYR A 757 13.20 8.62 26.06
N LEU A 758 12.29 9.21 25.27
CA LEU A 758 12.09 8.85 23.87
C LEU A 758 13.36 9.08 23.03
N ASP A 759 14.08 10.17 23.27
CA ASP A 759 15.36 10.46 22.61
C ASP A 759 16.44 9.43 22.97
N ALA A 760 16.49 8.97 24.22
CA ALA A 760 17.42 7.93 24.66
C ALA A 760 17.07 6.57 24.03
N GLN A 761 15.79 6.22 23.98
CA GLN A 761 15.30 5.00 23.34
C GLN A 761 15.62 5.00 21.84
N ALA A 762 15.31 6.08 21.13
CA ALA A 762 15.58 6.22 19.71
C ALA A 762 17.08 6.15 19.36
N LYS A 763 17.97 6.58 20.26
CA LYS A 763 19.43 6.46 20.07
C LYS A 763 19.94 5.03 20.32
N ALA A 764 19.38 4.35 21.32
CA ALA A 764 19.78 3.00 21.68
C ALA A 764 19.35 1.97 20.62
N ASP A 765 18.12 2.12 20.12
CA ASP A 765 17.61 1.32 19.01
C ASP A 765 16.67 2.18 18.14
N PRO A 766 17.15 2.68 16.99
CA PRO A 766 16.36 3.48 16.05
C PRO A 766 15.14 2.74 15.49
N SER A 767 15.10 1.40 15.60
CA SER A 767 13.98 0.56 15.17
C SER A 767 13.01 0.23 16.31
N ALA A 768 13.36 0.47 17.56
CA ALA A 768 12.53 0.24 18.75
C ALA A 768 11.64 1.44 19.09
N GLY A 769 10.89 1.95 18.10
CA GLY A 769 9.72 2.76 18.40
C GLY A 769 8.64 1.88 19.05
N ALA A 770 8.83 1.51 20.32
CA ALA A 770 7.85 0.73 21.06
C ALA A 770 6.57 1.57 21.11
N GLU A 771 5.51 1.07 20.48
CA GLU A 771 4.24 1.80 20.38
C GLU A 771 3.70 2.21 21.76
N LEU A 772 4.02 1.42 22.80
CA LEU A 772 3.73 1.73 24.21
C LEU A 772 4.39 3.02 24.71
N ASP A 773 5.61 3.35 24.27
CA ASP A 773 6.30 4.57 24.70
C ASP A 773 5.61 5.82 24.12
N ILE A 774 5.09 5.71 22.89
CA ILE A 774 4.27 6.76 22.27
C ILE A 774 2.93 6.88 22.99
N ILE A 775 2.29 5.75 23.31
CA ILE A 775 1.04 5.71 24.08
C ILE A 775 1.24 6.37 25.45
N ASP A 776 2.37 6.13 26.13
CA ASP A 776 2.74 6.82 27.38
C ASP A 776 2.85 8.33 27.19
N GLN A 777 3.54 8.78 26.14
CA GLN A 777 3.64 10.21 25.82
C GLN A 777 2.25 10.82 25.56
N LEU A 778 1.39 10.14 24.81
CA LEU A 778 0.02 10.61 24.55
C LEU A 778 -0.80 10.70 25.84
N ALA A 779 -0.71 9.69 26.71
CA ALA A 779 -1.40 9.70 27.99
C ALA A 779 -0.94 10.87 28.88
N LEU A 780 0.37 11.15 28.94
CA LEU A 780 0.90 12.31 29.67
C LEU A 780 0.44 13.65 29.06
N LEU A 781 0.42 13.77 27.73
CA LEU A 781 -0.07 14.99 27.06
C LEU A 781 -1.54 15.23 27.36
N GLN A 782 -2.38 14.19 27.32
CA GLN A 782 -3.79 14.28 27.67
C GLN A 782 -3.98 14.68 29.14
N ARG A 783 -3.26 14.04 30.08
CA ARG A 783 -3.27 14.38 31.51
C ARG A 783 -2.87 15.85 31.73
N GLY A 784 -1.89 16.34 30.98
CA GLY A 784 -1.44 17.73 30.97
C GLY A 784 -2.30 18.70 30.16
N ARG A 785 -3.41 18.25 29.57
CA ARG A 785 -4.30 19.03 28.68
C ARG A 785 -3.53 19.73 27.54
N ARG A 786 -2.54 19.04 26.97
CA ARG A 786 -1.77 19.48 25.80
C ARG A 786 -2.34 18.83 24.53
N PRO A 787 -2.22 19.50 23.36
CA PRO A 787 -2.64 18.89 22.10
C PRO A 787 -1.77 17.68 21.75
N LEU A 788 -2.37 16.68 21.11
CA LEU A 788 -1.62 15.50 20.63
C LEU A 788 -0.77 15.88 19.41
N PRO A 789 0.46 15.35 19.27
CA PRO A 789 1.32 15.69 18.16
C PRO A 789 0.73 15.15 16.84
N PRO A 790 0.71 15.94 15.74
CA PRO A 790 0.18 15.49 14.46
C PRO A 790 0.80 14.19 13.95
N GLY A 791 2.11 14.00 14.17
CA GLY A 791 2.80 12.76 13.77
C GLY A 791 2.32 11.52 14.51
N ALA A 792 1.92 11.64 15.78
CA ALA A 792 1.36 10.52 16.55
C ALA A 792 -0.09 10.20 16.11
N LEU A 793 -0.87 11.22 15.78
CA LEU A 793 -2.22 11.05 15.21
C LEU A 793 -2.17 10.38 13.82
N GLN A 794 -1.25 10.82 12.97
CA GLN A 794 -1.01 10.22 11.65
C GLN A 794 -0.57 8.76 11.78
N ARG A 795 0.35 8.48 12.72
CA ARG A 795 0.74 7.11 13.06
C ARG A 795 -0.49 6.31 13.50
N ALA A 796 -1.27 6.77 14.48
CA ALA A 796 -2.47 6.06 14.89
C ALA A 796 -3.46 5.75 13.75
N ALA A 797 -3.59 6.67 12.78
CA ALA A 797 -4.51 6.55 11.65
C ALA A 797 -4.04 5.62 10.52
N SER A 798 -2.75 5.32 10.38
CA SER A 798 -2.22 4.58 9.22
C SER A 798 -2.65 3.11 9.17
N ALA A 799 -2.85 2.47 10.33
CA ALA A 799 -3.31 1.08 10.44
C ALA A 799 -3.93 0.84 11.82
N PRO A 800 -5.15 1.33 12.10
CA PRO A 800 -5.76 1.22 13.42
C PRO A 800 -6.10 -0.22 13.84
N ASP A 801 -6.13 -1.15 12.89
CA ASP A 801 -6.39 -2.58 13.08
C ASP A 801 -5.11 -3.47 13.07
N ALA A 802 -3.93 -2.86 13.22
CA ALA A 802 -2.68 -3.62 13.33
C ALA A 802 -2.61 -4.41 14.67
N PRO A 803 -1.66 -5.35 14.80
CA PRO A 803 -1.42 -6.08 16.05
C PRO A 803 -1.22 -5.17 17.27
N TRP A 804 -1.43 -5.73 18.46
CA TRP A 804 -1.30 -5.04 19.73
C TRP A 804 0.12 -4.44 19.94
N PRO A 805 0.30 -3.20 20.42
CA PRO A 805 -0.68 -2.31 21.06
C PRO A 805 -1.31 -1.27 20.13
N ARG A 806 -1.34 -1.49 18.81
CA ARG A 806 -1.86 -0.47 17.89
C ARG A 806 -3.31 -0.05 18.13
N PRO A 807 -4.25 -0.96 18.47
CA PRO A 807 -5.60 -0.54 18.84
C PRO A 807 -5.62 0.39 20.05
N LEU A 808 -4.69 0.20 20.99
CA LEU A 808 -4.53 1.07 22.16
C LEU A 808 -4.02 2.46 21.75
N LEU A 809 -3.08 2.55 20.80
CA LEU A 809 -2.66 3.84 20.22
C LEU A 809 -3.82 4.53 19.47
N ALA A 810 -4.61 3.78 18.71
CA ALA A 810 -5.80 4.29 18.04
C ALA A 810 -6.85 4.82 19.03
N MET A 811 -7.03 4.14 20.17
CA MET A 811 -7.89 4.60 21.27
C MET A 811 -7.38 5.91 21.88
N GLN A 812 -6.07 6.01 22.13
CA GLN A 812 -5.48 7.26 22.64
C GLN A 812 -5.58 8.42 21.66
N ALA A 813 -5.55 8.15 20.36
CA ALA A 813 -5.77 9.15 19.31
C ALA A 813 -7.25 9.49 19.07
N GLY A 814 -8.19 8.81 19.75
CA GLY A 814 -9.63 9.02 19.58
C GLY A 814 -10.22 8.41 18.31
N LEU A 815 -9.51 7.50 17.64
CA LEU A 815 -9.96 6.83 16.42
C LEU A 815 -10.88 5.64 16.70
N ILE A 816 -10.74 5.00 17.86
CA ILE A 816 -11.66 3.97 18.37
C ILE A 816 -12.04 4.26 19.82
N GLY A 817 -13.22 3.80 20.24
CA GLY A 817 -13.68 3.92 21.64
C GLY A 817 -13.09 2.86 22.57
N GLN A 818 -13.22 3.08 23.89
CA GLN A 818 -12.74 2.15 24.92
C GLN A 818 -13.40 0.77 24.83
N ASP A 819 -14.70 0.70 24.52
CA ASP A 819 -15.42 -0.56 24.38
C ASP A 819 -14.92 -1.37 23.18
N ALA A 820 -14.62 -0.69 22.07
CA ALA A 820 -14.05 -1.33 20.88
C ALA A 820 -12.65 -1.88 21.16
N LEU A 821 -11.83 -1.16 21.95
CA LEU A 821 -10.53 -1.65 22.40
C LEU A 821 -10.66 -2.91 23.27
N LEU A 822 -11.53 -2.88 24.29
CA LEU A 822 -11.71 -4.00 25.21
C LEU A 822 -12.29 -5.23 24.51
N ALA A 823 -13.21 -5.07 23.56
CA ALA A 823 -13.72 -6.17 22.75
C ALA A 823 -12.62 -6.85 21.91
N GLN A 824 -11.63 -6.09 21.40
CA GLN A 824 -10.49 -6.67 20.70
C GLN A 824 -9.57 -7.45 21.65
N VAL A 825 -9.36 -6.95 22.87
CA VAL A 825 -8.60 -7.66 23.91
C VAL A 825 -9.30 -8.96 24.31
N ASP A 826 -10.61 -8.94 24.51
CA ASP A 826 -11.41 -10.12 24.87
C ASP A 826 -11.40 -11.20 23.77
N ALA A 827 -11.18 -10.82 22.52
CA ALA A 827 -11.03 -11.77 21.41
C ALA A 827 -9.64 -12.43 21.35
N MET A 828 -8.65 -11.95 22.12
CA MET A 828 -7.30 -12.53 22.14
C MET A 828 -7.26 -13.89 22.84
N PRO A 829 -6.33 -14.79 22.48
CA PRO A 829 -6.10 -16.04 23.21
C PRO A 829 -5.77 -15.78 24.69
N GLU A 830 -6.18 -16.69 25.57
CA GLU A 830 -6.06 -16.56 27.02
C GLU A 830 -4.65 -16.13 27.47
N HIS A 831 -3.61 -16.76 26.93
CA HIS A 831 -2.21 -16.49 27.28
C HIS A 831 -1.70 -15.10 26.86
N SER A 832 -2.32 -14.47 25.86
CA SER A 832 -1.98 -13.12 25.38
C SER A 832 -2.91 -12.04 25.97
N ARG A 833 -4.14 -12.43 26.32
CA ARG A 833 -5.20 -11.55 26.81
C ARG A 833 -4.84 -10.87 28.11
N ALA A 834 -4.29 -11.60 29.08
CA ALA A 834 -4.02 -11.05 30.41
C ALA A 834 -3.10 -9.81 30.35
N HIS A 835 -1.98 -9.89 29.63
CA HIS A 835 -1.05 -8.78 29.46
C HIS A 835 -1.65 -7.61 28.66
N ALA A 836 -2.32 -7.88 27.54
CA ALA A 836 -2.97 -6.85 26.75
C ALA A 836 -4.08 -6.15 27.56
N LEU A 837 -4.81 -6.88 28.40
CA LEU A 837 -5.82 -6.35 29.29
C LEU A 837 -5.22 -5.47 30.39
N THR A 838 -4.09 -5.87 30.99
CA THR A 838 -3.37 -5.03 31.97
C THR A 838 -2.99 -3.69 31.36
N GLU A 839 -2.42 -3.70 30.15
CA GLU A 839 -2.05 -2.48 29.41
C GLU A 839 -3.29 -1.66 29.03
N ALA A 840 -4.33 -2.29 28.46
CA ALA A 840 -5.58 -1.64 28.09
C ALA A 840 -6.22 -0.91 29.26
N LEU A 841 -6.41 -1.61 30.38
CA LEU A 841 -7.08 -1.06 31.56
C LEU A 841 -6.30 0.08 32.19
N PHE A 842 -4.97 0.00 32.22
CA PHE A 842 -4.13 1.09 32.69
C PHE A 842 -4.38 2.37 31.88
N TYR A 843 -4.29 2.29 30.55
CA TYR A 843 -4.41 3.46 29.69
C TYR A 843 -5.86 3.96 29.54
N VAL A 844 -6.86 3.08 29.62
CA VAL A 844 -8.27 3.47 29.76
C VAL A 844 -8.45 4.29 31.03
N GLY A 845 -7.87 3.84 32.16
CA GLY A 845 -7.88 4.60 33.41
C GLY A 845 -7.24 5.97 33.28
N GLN A 846 -6.06 6.05 32.64
CA GLN A 846 -5.36 7.33 32.39
C GLN A 846 -6.17 8.28 31.50
N GLN A 847 -6.80 7.78 30.43
CA GLN A 847 -7.65 8.58 29.55
C GLN A 847 -8.89 9.12 30.28
N ARG A 848 -9.50 8.30 31.15
CA ARG A 848 -10.64 8.72 31.99
C ARG A 848 -10.23 9.79 33.00
N LEU A 849 -9.07 9.65 33.63
CA LEU A 849 -8.52 10.71 34.49
C LEU A 849 -8.30 12.02 33.73
N ALA A 850 -7.77 11.97 32.50
CA ALA A 850 -7.59 13.15 31.66
C ALA A 850 -8.93 13.82 31.28
N ALA A 851 -9.98 13.01 31.07
CA ALA A 851 -11.35 13.48 30.82
C ALA A 851 -12.09 13.96 32.08
N GLY A 852 -11.51 13.81 33.27
CA GLY A 852 -12.14 14.15 34.55
C GLY A 852 -13.07 13.08 35.13
N ASP A 853 -13.15 11.90 34.53
CA ASP A 853 -13.95 10.76 35.00
C ASP A 853 -13.17 9.94 36.04
N GLN A 854 -13.19 10.41 37.29
CA GLN A 854 -12.52 9.74 38.41
C GLN A 854 -13.14 8.36 38.70
N ALA A 855 -14.46 8.25 38.74
CA ALA A 855 -15.16 7.01 39.07
C ALA A 855 -14.87 5.91 38.03
N GLY A 856 -14.89 6.28 36.76
CA GLY A 856 -14.54 5.35 35.69
C GLY A 856 -13.07 4.97 35.67
N ALA A 857 -12.16 5.85 36.07
CA ALA A 857 -10.74 5.52 36.21
C ALA A 857 -10.49 4.51 37.35
N VAL A 858 -11.12 4.72 38.52
CA VAL A 858 -11.09 3.75 39.64
C VAL A 858 -11.60 2.38 39.20
N ALA A 859 -12.72 2.35 38.48
CA ALA A 859 -13.29 1.11 37.97
C ALA A 859 -12.32 0.37 37.04
N ALA A 860 -11.66 1.08 36.12
CA ALA A 860 -10.66 0.50 35.25
C ALA A 860 -9.45 -0.04 36.03
N PHE A 861 -8.93 0.74 36.98
CA PHE A 861 -7.76 0.33 37.76
C PHE A 861 -8.00 -0.86 38.68
N ARG A 862 -9.14 -0.94 39.36
CA ARG A 862 -9.49 -2.11 40.19
C ARG A 862 -9.55 -3.39 39.37
N ARG A 863 -10.03 -3.26 38.13
CA ARG A 863 -10.15 -4.37 37.19
C ARG A 863 -8.80 -4.97 36.77
N LEU A 864 -7.67 -4.28 36.99
CA LEU A 864 -6.34 -4.88 36.77
C LEU A 864 -6.11 -6.09 37.68
N GLU A 865 -6.75 -6.18 38.85
CA GLU A 865 -6.63 -7.34 39.74
C GLU A 865 -7.16 -8.63 39.10
N GLU A 866 -8.19 -8.51 38.24
CA GLU A 866 -8.78 -9.63 37.48
C GLU A 866 -7.77 -10.23 36.48
N THR A 867 -6.75 -9.46 36.06
CA THR A 867 -5.75 -9.91 35.08
C THR A 867 -4.74 -10.89 35.66
N GLY A 868 -4.55 -10.88 36.99
CA GLY A 868 -3.53 -11.70 37.67
C GLY A 868 -2.08 -11.29 37.41
N ILE A 869 -1.79 -10.33 36.52
CA ILE A 869 -0.43 -9.88 36.19
C ILE A 869 0.01 -8.80 37.19
N ARG A 870 0.70 -9.23 38.25
CA ARG A 870 1.16 -8.33 39.33
C ARG A 870 2.59 -7.83 39.15
N SER A 871 3.36 -8.49 38.29
CA SER A 871 4.75 -8.15 37.97
C SER A 871 4.91 -6.91 37.06
N SER A 872 3.82 -6.32 36.54
CA SER A 872 3.85 -5.19 35.62
C SER A 872 4.06 -3.83 36.31
N THR A 873 4.95 -2.99 35.80
CA THR A 873 5.11 -1.60 36.26
C THR A 873 3.82 -0.79 36.14
N LEU A 874 3.00 -1.06 35.12
CA LEU A 874 1.69 -0.42 34.93
C LEU A 874 0.71 -0.80 36.05
N TYR A 875 0.80 -2.03 36.56
CA TYR A 875 0.00 -2.49 37.68
C TYR A 875 0.37 -1.71 38.95
N PHE A 876 1.65 -1.60 39.29
CA PHE A 876 2.10 -0.85 40.47
C PHE A 876 1.68 0.62 40.40
N GLN A 877 1.81 1.23 39.22
CA GLN A 877 1.37 2.60 39.00
C GLN A 877 -0.14 2.77 39.18
N ALA A 878 -0.95 1.89 38.60
CA ALA A 878 -2.41 1.90 38.79
C ALA A 878 -2.81 1.75 40.26
N MET A 879 -2.11 0.89 41.02
CA MET A 879 -2.39 0.69 42.44
C MET A 879 -1.98 1.90 43.29
N ALA A 880 -0.89 2.59 42.95
CA ALA A 880 -0.51 3.83 43.61
C ALA A 880 -1.59 4.93 43.41
N GLU A 881 -2.12 5.04 42.21
CA GLU A 881 -3.24 5.95 41.87
C GLU A 881 -4.51 5.62 42.65
N LEU A 882 -4.88 4.34 42.72
CA LEU A 882 -6.00 3.90 43.54
C LEU A 882 -5.82 4.30 45.00
N ARG A 883 -4.66 4.03 45.60
CA ARG A 883 -4.37 4.39 47.00
C ARG A 883 -4.50 5.89 47.25
N LYS A 884 -4.04 6.73 46.32
CA LYS A 884 -4.19 8.19 46.39
C LYS A 884 -5.66 8.61 46.43
N GLN A 885 -6.51 8.00 45.60
CA GLN A 885 -7.94 8.32 45.50
C GLN A 885 -8.75 7.76 46.68
N PHE A 886 -8.39 6.57 47.20
CA PHE A 886 -8.97 6.02 48.42
C PHE A 886 -8.57 6.79 49.68
N ASN A 887 -7.32 7.27 49.78
CA ASN A 887 -6.89 8.12 50.90
C ASN A 887 -7.52 9.52 50.87
N ALA A 888 -7.97 10.00 49.70
CA ALA A 888 -8.80 11.19 49.57
C ALA A 888 -10.28 10.96 49.99
N SER A 889 -10.69 9.70 50.16
CA SER A 889 -12.06 9.25 50.38
C SER A 889 -12.18 8.40 51.65
N SER A 890 -11.62 8.84 52.79
CA SER A 890 -11.77 8.11 54.05
C SER A 890 -13.19 8.27 54.63
N THR A 891 -14.09 7.37 54.24
CA THR A 891 -15.14 6.75 55.07
C THR A 891 -15.98 5.80 54.21
N ALA A 892 -15.45 4.63 53.85
CA ALA A 892 -16.30 3.50 53.46
C ALA A 892 -15.54 2.18 53.63
N GLN A 893 -16.04 1.35 54.54
CA GLN A 893 -15.73 -0.08 54.65
C GLN A 893 -15.92 -0.77 53.29
N GLU A 894 -15.03 -1.70 52.97
CA GLU A 894 -15.21 -2.68 51.89
C GLU A 894 -16.56 -3.40 52.04
N PRO A 895 -17.43 -3.41 51.00
CA PRO A 895 -18.56 -4.33 50.94
C PRO A 895 -18.13 -5.68 50.31
N PRO A 896 -18.66 -6.82 50.78
CA PRO A 896 -18.20 -8.14 50.36
C PRO A 896 -18.93 -8.65 49.10
N LEU A 897 -18.25 -9.46 48.28
CA LEU A 897 -18.82 -10.30 47.22
C LEU A 897 -18.13 -11.68 47.16
N PRO A 898 -18.78 -12.74 46.64
CA PRO A 898 -19.20 -13.93 47.40
C PRO A 898 -18.33 -15.19 47.17
N ASP A 899 -18.76 -16.29 47.82
CA ASP A 899 -18.17 -17.63 47.97
C ASP A 899 -17.03 -17.76 49.01
N ASN A 900 -17.46 -17.82 50.27
CA ASN A 900 -16.60 -18.05 51.42
C ASN A 900 -16.43 -19.56 51.64
N PRO A 901 -15.23 -20.15 51.45
CA PRO A 901 -15.00 -21.56 51.77
C PRO A 901 -15.18 -21.78 53.29
N ASP A 902 -15.75 -22.92 53.71
CA ASP A 902 -15.84 -23.26 55.14
C ASP A 902 -14.43 -23.60 55.67
N VAL A 903 -13.69 -22.56 56.07
CA VAL A 903 -12.28 -22.65 56.47
C VAL A 903 -12.10 -23.58 57.66
N ARG A 904 -13.08 -23.71 58.57
CA ARG A 904 -12.97 -24.66 59.69
C ARG A 904 -12.91 -26.11 59.21
N GLN A 905 -13.71 -26.45 58.20
CA GLN A 905 -13.69 -27.79 57.62
C GLN A 905 -12.38 -28.05 56.86
N LEU A 906 -11.88 -27.04 56.14
CA LEU A 906 -10.60 -27.11 55.43
C LEU A 906 -9.41 -27.25 56.38
N THR A 907 -9.32 -26.46 57.46
CA THR A 907 -8.25 -26.56 58.46
C THR A 907 -8.20 -27.96 59.06
N GLY A 908 -9.33 -28.53 59.46
CA GLY A 908 -9.36 -29.88 60.03
C GLY A 908 -8.90 -30.97 59.05
N ARG A 909 -9.13 -30.81 57.74
CA ARG A 909 -8.62 -31.74 56.72
C ARG A 909 -7.14 -31.48 56.40
N ALA A 910 -6.75 -30.22 56.31
CA ALA A 910 -5.39 -29.81 56.01
C ALA A 910 -4.38 -30.26 57.09
N GLU A 911 -4.77 -30.18 58.36
CA GLU A 911 -3.98 -30.69 59.48
C GLU A 911 -3.81 -32.22 59.48
N ARG A 912 -4.72 -32.96 58.80
CA ARG A 912 -4.65 -34.41 58.65
C ARG A 912 -3.88 -34.87 57.40
N GLY A 913 -3.15 -33.97 56.73
CA GLY A 913 -2.33 -34.33 55.57
C GLY A 913 -3.08 -34.39 54.24
N ASP A 914 -4.34 -33.92 54.18
CA ASP A 914 -5.09 -33.87 52.92
C ASP A 914 -4.53 -32.74 52.04
N ALA A 915 -3.76 -33.14 51.03
CA ALA A 915 -2.99 -32.24 50.18
C ALA A 915 -3.88 -31.21 49.44
N GLN A 916 -5.07 -31.63 48.99
CA GLN A 916 -6.04 -30.74 48.35
C GLN A 916 -6.67 -29.74 49.33
N ALA A 917 -6.88 -30.16 50.60
CA ALA A 917 -7.35 -29.24 51.64
C ALA A 917 -6.26 -28.26 52.09
N GLN A 918 -5.00 -28.70 52.11
CA GLN A 918 -3.84 -27.84 52.37
C GLN A 918 -3.70 -26.78 51.26
N PHE A 919 -3.82 -27.16 49.98
CA PHE A 919 -3.79 -26.21 48.87
C PHE A 919 -4.96 -25.20 48.97
N ARG A 920 -6.19 -25.67 49.18
CA ARG A 920 -7.37 -24.78 49.30
C ARG A 920 -7.30 -23.87 50.52
N LEU A 921 -6.66 -24.31 51.61
CA LEU A 921 -6.42 -23.48 52.78
C LEU A 921 -5.33 -22.44 52.51
N GLY A 922 -4.28 -22.82 51.77
CA GLY A 922 -3.28 -21.88 51.25
C GLY A 922 -3.92 -20.77 50.42
N TRP A 923 -4.82 -21.14 49.52
CA TRP A 923 -5.60 -20.21 48.69
C TRP A 923 -6.53 -19.30 49.51
N ALA A 924 -7.15 -19.84 50.57
CA ALA A 924 -8.00 -19.07 51.47
C ALA A 924 -7.21 -18.00 52.22
N TYR A 925 -6.01 -18.34 52.72
CA TYR A 925 -5.08 -17.38 53.34
C TYR A 925 -4.49 -16.39 52.33
N GLU A 926 -4.22 -16.80 51.09
CA GLU A 926 -3.69 -15.90 50.06
C GLU A 926 -4.70 -14.80 49.68
N ASN A 927 -5.97 -15.17 49.57
CA ASN A 927 -7.04 -14.31 49.04
C ASN A 927 -7.93 -13.71 50.13
N GLY A 928 -7.62 -13.93 51.43
CA GLY A 928 -8.41 -13.43 52.55
C GLY A 928 -9.85 -13.96 52.61
N ARG A 929 -10.06 -15.19 52.12
CA ARG A 929 -11.40 -15.81 51.98
C ARG A 929 -11.71 -16.68 53.20
N GLY A 930 -12.44 -16.12 54.15
CA GLY A 930 -12.87 -16.81 55.38
C GLY A 930 -11.84 -16.79 56.51
N VAL A 931 -10.64 -16.30 56.22
CA VAL A 931 -9.55 -15.98 57.15
C VAL A 931 -8.90 -14.66 56.71
N PRO A 932 -8.26 -13.90 57.61
CA PRO A 932 -7.45 -12.74 57.23
C PRO A 932 -6.38 -13.15 56.21
N ALA A 933 -6.15 -12.29 55.21
CA ALA A 933 -5.14 -12.55 54.20
C ALA A 933 -3.74 -12.63 54.84
N ASP A 934 -3.04 -13.74 54.63
CA ASP A 934 -1.73 -14.02 55.18
C ASP A 934 -0.94 -14.86 54.17
N LEU A 935 -0.11 -14.19 53.39
CA LEU A 935 0.71 -14.82 52.35
C LEU A 935 1.76 -15.79 52.92
N ALA A 936 2.18 -15.60 54.18
CA ALA A 936 3.14 -16.49 54.83
C ALA A 936 2.46 -17.79 55.26
N ALA A 937 1.25 -17.70 55.83
CA ALA A 937 0.44 -18.88 56.10
C ALA A 937 0.05 -19.60 54.80
N ALA A 938 -0.31 -18.85 53.75
CA ALA A 938 -0.64 -19.41 52.45
C ALA A 938 0.50 -20.24 51.87
N ALA A 939 1.71 -19.68 51.82
CA ALA A 939 2.91 -20.34 51.33
C ALA A 939 3.27 -21.59 52.13
N GLN A 940 3.10 -21.58 53.46
CA GLN A 940 3.31 -22.76 54.30
C GLN A 940 2.31 -23.88 53.99
N TRP A 941 1.05 -23.53 53.74
CA TRP A 941 0.03 -24.52 53.37
C TRP A 941 0.22 -25.06 51.96
N TYR A 942 0.64 -24.22 51.01
CA TYR A 942 1.04 -24.68 49.68
C TYR A 942 2.25 -25.61 49.73
N ARG A 943 3.28 -25.26 50.51
CA ARG A 943 4.46 -26.13 50.69
C ARG A 943 4.08 -27.49 51.29
N ARG A 944 3.20 -27.52 52.29
CA ARG A 944 2.69 -28.77 52.86
C ARG A 944 1.86 -29.58 51.87
N ALA A 945 1.06 -28.92 51.04
CA ALA A 945 0.31 -29.57 49.98
C ALA A 945 1.26 -30.21 48.95
N ALA A 946 2.31 -29.50 48.55
CA ALA A 946 3.37 -30.00 47.68
C ALA A 946 4.09 -31.22 48.28
N ASP A 947 4.50 -31.12 49.55
CA ASP A 947 5.16 -32.22 50.27
C ASP A 947 4.26 -33.47 50.41
N ASN A 948 2.93 -33.29 50.44
CA ASN A 948 1.94 -34.37 50.48
C ASN A 948 1.43 -34.79 49.08
N GLY A 949 2.13 -34.39 48.01
CA GLY A 949 1.89 -34.86 46.65
C GLY A 949 0.81 -34.11 45.88
N ASP A 950 0.34 -32.95 46.35
CA ASP A 950 -0.46 -32.04 45.53
C ASP A 950 0.44 -31.24 44.59
N ALA A 951 0.51 -31.72 43.35
CA ALA A 951 1.29 -31.09 42.29
C ALA A 951 0.84 -29.66 41.97
N THR A 952 -0.37 -29.25 42.38
CA THR A 952 -0.89 -27.88 42.18
C THR A 952 -0.23 -26.87 43.12
N ALA A 953 0.43 -27.34 44.19
CA ALA A 953 1.03 -26.51 45.22
C ALA A 953 2.56 -26.35 45.10
N CYS A 954 3.19 -27.16 44.24
CA CYS A 954 4.53 -26.91 43.69
C CYS A 954 4.46 -25.78 42.66
#